data_AF-A0A2E3UG84-F1
#
_entry.id   AF-A0A2E3UG84-F1
#
_cell.length_a   1.000
_cell.length_b   1.000
_cell.length_c   1.000
_cell.angle_alpha   90.00
_cell.angle_beta   90.00
_cell.angle_gamma   90.00
#
_symmetry.space_group_name_H-M   'P 1'
#
loop_
_entity.id
_entity.type
_entity.pdbx_description
1 polymer ?
#
loop_
_entity_poly.entity_id
_entity_poly.type
_entity_poly.pdbx_seq_one_letter_code
_entity_poly.pdbx_strand_id
1 'polypeptide(L)'
;MIRLTLAIFAWFLAMPALAETVHVRSGEHAGFSRLVMEFSRPTAWTLDKMADGYLLSLGRQDISFDFSRVFHLIPRTRLSDISVDLASGAVLLKSDCECEAEAFEIKPGRLVIDLKDKPEPPVAESPEQSVADEISPTAPISLPAYLGRSAVPFLTAVPGGALPEAPEPGSPTDPAAGPDMQALLLKALARAAAQGLVHVSTAPDADTVGAEIPGPFSGDDAHDTAIRIETSIDRDNRLAQQMPETATVRPCLADRLFAFFQTSGASPAPKLIADARGALIGEFDRVQPEALGRFVRTYLYLGFGAEARNAMQAFDARLPNADLLADLANIMDGRSAGSSTLRGQQGCDGSAALWSVLAQPGSPPGPEINQAAVTAAFSALPPHLRRHLGPGLADRFIDAGEIEVATQIRNAIDRAGADDDPGLALLESQLELGKGHVGAAEAALDNVIASNDSHSSEALLQVMQARIDMGQPPRAEDIANAEALVFEHRGSGLGADLARVAILGHALKGDYSAAFSLLLRHPVAGQVQLNSEFARALSEHAPDADFLRFATALVNAPGFSLLEDSAKAVFERFVDLGFPELAGAISGQVQAGAQGPDHTQGLQNASGGSVAKPPPDHVERPHALDAEVERDDAPGEIRPSLAGAYALLEQSAAIRAAADGALAITDSEVSSPE
;
A
#
# COMPACT_ATOMS: atom_id res chain seq x y z
N MET A 1 -41.30 -64.20 6.42
CA MET A 1 -40.75 -63.00 7.11
C MET A 1 -39.26 -63.16 7.44
N ILE A 2 -38.82 -64.27 8.05
CA ILE A 2 -37.40 -64.52 8.41
C ILE A 2 -36.42 -64.49 7.21
N ARG A 3 -36.82 -64.97 6.03
CA ARG A 3 -35.97 -64.94 4.82
C ARG A 3 -35.78 -63.54 4.22
N LEU A 4 -36.75 -62.65 4.41
CA LEU A 4 -36.68 -61.27 3.90
C LEU A 4 -35.76 -60.43 4.80
N THR A 5 -35.83 -60.64 6.12
CA THR A 5 -34.94 -59.99 7.09
C THR A 5 -33.47 -60.42 6.91
N LEU A 6 -33.22 -61.68 6.55
CA LEU A 6 -31.87 -62.18 6.25
C LEU A 6 -31.28 -61.58 4.97
N ALA A 7 -32.11 -61.38 3.94
CA ALA A 7 -31.68 -60.73 2.70
C ALA A 7 -31.37 -59.23 2.89
N ILE A 8 -32.17 -58.52 3.69
CA ILE A 8 -31.94 -57.10 4.01
C ILE A 8 -30.69 -56.94 4.89
N PHE A 9 -30.46 -57.86 5.85
CA PHE A 9 -29.25 -57.85 6.67
C PHE A 9 -27.98 -58.14 5.86
N ALA A 10 -28.04 -59.09 4.91
CA ALA A 10 -26.93 -59.36 4.00
C ALA A 10 -26.63 -58.19 3.04
N TRP A 11 -27.65 -57.40 2.66
CA TRP A 11 -27.46 -56.22 1.81
C TRP A 11 -26.84 -55.04 2.57
N PHE A 12 -27.16 -54.88 3.86
CA PHE A 12 -26.49 -53.90 4.73
C PHE A 12 -25.04 -54.26 5.08
N LEU A 13 -24.68 -55.56 5.09
CA LEU A 13 -23.28 -55.99 5.28
C LEU A 13 -22.39 -55.79 4.04
N ALA A 14 -22.97 -55.44 2.88
CA ALA A 14 -22.24 -55.24 1.62
C ALA A 14 -22.05 -53.76 1.24
N MET A 15 -22.18 -52.82 2.20
CA MET A 15 -21.79 -51.43 1.94
C MET A 15 -20.26 -51.34 1.82
N PRO A 16 -19.72 -50.84 0.68
CA PRO A 16 -18.28 -50.63 0.56
C PRO A 16 -17.85 -49.60 1.61
N ALA A 17 -16.77 -49.89 2.33
CA ALA A 17 -16.11 -48.89 3.16
C ALA A 17 -15.65 -47.76 2.23
N LEU A 18 -16.18 -46.55 2.42
CA LEU A 18 -15.72 -45.37 1.70
C LEU A 18 -14.34 -45.00 2.23
N ALA A 19 -13.29 -45.41 1.51
CA ALA A 19 -11.94 -44.93 1.77
C ALA A 19 -11.81 -43.49 1.26
N GLU A 20 -11.27 -42.61 2.09
CA GLU A 20 -10.91 -41.24 1.74
C GLU A 20 -9.78 -41.25 0.72
N THR A 21 -9.99 -40.68 -0.47
CA THR A 21 -8.91 -40.55 -1.47
C THR A 21 -8.13 -39.27 -1.24
N VAL A 22 -6.85 -39.41 -0.87
CA VAL A 22 -5.89 -38.32 -0.67
C VAL A 22 -5.04 -38.14 -1.91
N HIS A 23 -5.16 -36.98 -2.54
CA HIS A 23 -4.30 -36.61 -3.67
C HIS A 23 -2.96 -36.09 -3.14
N VAL A 24 -1.87 -36.71 -3.57
CA VAL A 24 -0.52 -36.26 -3.20
C VAL A 24 -0.05 -35.23 -4.22
N ARG A 25 0.19 -34.01 -3.73
CA ARG A 25 0.74 -32.91 -4.55
C ARG A 25 2.24 -32.83 -4.35
N SER A 26 2.96 -32.45 -5.39
CA SER A 26 4.42 -32.30 -5.36
C SER A 26 4.86 -30.95 -5.90
N GLY A 27 6.05 -30.49 -5.51
CA GLY A 27 6.68 -29.27 -6.02
C GLY A 27 8.21 -29.37 -5.93
N GLU A 28 8.89 -28.90 -6.97
CA GLU A 28 10.35 -28.91 -7.06
C GLU A 28 10.93 -27.55 -6.67
N HIS A 29 11.98 -27.56 -5.86
CA HIS A 29 12.73 -26.37 -5.46
C HIS A 29 14.24 -26.64 -5.59
N ALA A 30 15.05 -25.57 -5.62
CA ALA A 30 16.49 -25.66 -5.90
C ALA A 30 17.27 -26.61 -4.96
N GLY A 31 16.85 -26.75 -3.69
CA GLY A 31 17.52 -27.60 -2.70
C GLY A 31 16.65 -28.70 -2.08
N PHE A 32 15.40 -28.84 -2.50
CA PHE A 32 14.51 -29.90 -1.99
C PHE A 32 13.31 -30.16 -2.90
N SER A 33 12.74 -31.37 -2.81
CA SER A 33 11.47 -31.72 -3.44
C SER A 33 10.41 -31.90 -2.34
N ARG A 34 9.26 -31.23 -2.48
CA ARG A 34 8.19 -31.23 -1.47
C ARG A 34 7.03 -32.10 -1.90
N LEU A 35 6.51 -32.91 -0.97
CA LEU A 35 5.25 -33.64 -1.09
C LEU A 35 4.25 -33.10 -0.07
N VAL A 36 2.99 -32.91 -0.48
CA VAL A 36 1.90 -32.43 0.38
C VAL A 36 0.72 -33.38 0.29
N MET A 37 0.24 -33.82 1.45
CA MET A 37 -0.93 -34.68 1.61
C MET A 37 -2.00 -33.95 2.43
N GLU A 38 -3.20 -33.85 1.87
CA GLU A 38 -4.33 -33.17 2.51
C GLU A 38 -5.38 -34.20 2.94
N PHE A 39 -5.52 -34.37 4.25
CA PHE A 39 -6.50 -35.26 4.87
C PHE A 39 -7.75 -34.48 5.28
N SER A 40 -8.92 -35.10 5.10
CA SER A 40 -10.23 -34.56 5.48
C SER A 40 -10.39 -34.36 7.00
N ARG A 41 -9.59 -35.09 7.79
CA ARG A 41 -9.52 -35.02 9.25
C ARG A 41 -8.09 -35.27 9.73
N PRO A 42 -7.66 -34.70 10.87
CA PRO A 42 -6.34 -34.93 11.44
C PRO A 42 -6.08 -36.42 11.68
N THR A 43 -4.86 -36.88 11.40
CA THR A 43 -4.42 -38.27 11.60
C THR A 43 -3.05 -38.28 12.25
N ALA A 44 -2.81 -39.23 13.15
CA ALA A 44 -1.45 -39.50 13.62
C ALA A 44 -0.62 -40.07 12.46
N TRP A 45 0.67 -39.75 12.43
CA TRP A 45 1.60 -40.19 11.39
C TRP A 45 3.01 -40.37 11.98
N THR A 46 3.80 -41.27 11.39
CA THR A 46 5.23 -41.41 11.64
C THR A 46 5.97 -41.57 10.33
N LEU A 47 7.17 -40.98 10.22
CA LEU A 47 8.06 -41.16 9.09
C LEU A 47 9.34 -41.85 9.56
N ASP A 48 9.53 -43.10 9.13
CA ASP A 48 10.67 -43.92 9.52
C ASP A 48 11.64 -44.07 8.36
N LYS A 49 12.95 -43.93 8.61
CA LYS A 49 13.99 -44.12 7.60
C LYS A 49 14.26 -45.61 7.36
N MET A 50 14.28 -46.02 6.10
CA MET A 50 14.58 -47.38 5.64
C MET A 50 15.86 -47.43 4.80
N ALA A 51 16.27 -48.64 4.40
CA ALA A 51 17.46 -48.83 3.58
C ALA A 51 17.31 -48.24 2.16
N ASP A 52 16.10 -48.23 1.61
CA ASP A 52 15.75 -47.81 0.26
C ASP A 52 14.91 -46.51 0.22
N GLY A 53 14.84 -45.77 1.33
CA GLY A 53 14.14 -44.49 1.42
C GLY A 53 13.43 -44.29 2.76
N TYR A 54 12.12 -44.02 2.72
CA TYR A 54 11.32 -43.70 3.90
C TYR A 54 9.96 -44.40 3.90
N LEU A 55 9.46 -44.74 5.09
CA LEU A 55 8.16 -45.34 5.34
C LEU A 55 7.27 -44.35 6.09
N LEU A 56 6.19 -43.90 5.45
CA LEU A 56 5.17 -43.10 6.11
C LEU A 56 4.04 -44.02 6.60
N SER A 57 3.90 -44.14 7.92
CA SER A 57 2.80 -44.88 8.55
C SER A 57 1.73 -43.91 9.06
N LEU A 58 0.46 -44.23 8.81
CA LEU A 58 -0.68 -43.42 9.27
C LEU A 58 -1.50 -44.18 10.32
N GLY A 59 -2.05 -43.45 11.30
CA GLY A 59 -2.96 -43.97 12.31
C GLY A 59 -4.36 -44.32 11.80
N ARG A 60 -4.59 -44.21 10.48
CA ARG A 60 -5.86 -44.46 9.79
C ARG A 60 -5.65 -45.43 8.63
N GLN A 61 -6.59 -46.36 8.46
CA GLN A 61 -6.57 -47.36 7.39
C GLN A 61 -7.68 -47.14 6.35
N ASP A 62 -8.53 -46.14 6.55
CA ASP A 62 -9.63 -45.74 5.67
C ASP A 62 -9.17 -44.72 4.60
N ILE A 63 -7.91 -44.79 4.16
CA ILE A 63 -7.30 -43.83 3.24
C ILE A 63 -6.76 -44.55 2.00
N SER A 64 -7.10 -44.06 0.82
CA SER A 64 -6.47 -44.41 -0.45
C SER A 64 -5.66 -43.23 -0.98
N PHE A 65 -4.55 -43.51 -1.68
CA PHE A 65 -3.69 -42.47 -2.23
C PHE A 65 -3.78 -42.40 -3.75
N ASP A 66 -3.79 -41.18 -4.27
CA ASP A 66 -3.58 -40.90 -5.69
C ASP A 66 -2.21 -40.25 -5.90
N PHE A 67 -1.28 -41.01 -6.49
CA PHE A 67 0.07 -40.56 -6.83
C PHE A 67 0.23 -40.15 -8.30
N SER A 68 -0.85 -40.14 -9.09
CA SER A 68 -0.80 -40.00 -10.55
C SER A 68 -0.05 -38.74 -11.02
N ARG A 69 -0.09 -37.66 -10.24
CA ARG A 69 0.54 -36.37 -10.58
C ARG A 69 1.84 -36.08 -9.85
N VAL A 70 2.33 -36.97 -8.99
CA VAL A 70 3.53 -36.71 -8.17
C VAL A 70 4.72 -36.42 -9.07
N PHE A 71 4.99 -37.24 -10.08
CA PHE A 71 6.13 -37.05 -10.97
C PHE A 71 5.87 -36.11 -12.16
N HIS A 72 4.76 -35.35 -12.15
CA HIS A 72 4.54 -34.31 -13.16
C HIS A 72 5.31 -33.02 -12.83
N LEU A 73 5.48 -32.73 -11.54
CA LEU A 73 6.05 -31.47 -11.05
C LEU A 73 7.41 -31.63 -10.37
N ILE A 74 7.83 -32.86 -10.05
CA ILE A 74 9.17 -33.15 -9.52
C ILE A 74 9.90 -34.15 -10.42
N PRO A 75 11.21 -33.96 -10.67
CA PRO A 75 12.05 -34.96 -11.32
C PRO A 75 12.28 -36.17 -10.40
N ARG A 76 12.63 -37.33 -10.98
CA ARG A 76 12.95 -38.56 -10.22
C ARG A 76 14.38 -38.57 -9.66
N THR A 77 14.91 -37.41 -9.30
CA THR A 77 16.26 -37.24 -8.76
C THR A 77 16.29 -37.42 -7.25
N ARG A 78 15.32 -36.84 -6.52
CA ARG A 78 15.24 -36.98 -5.06
C ARG A 78 14.29 -38.09 -4.60
N LEU A 79 13.19 -38.26 -5.31
CA LEU A 79 12.23 -39.34 -5.08
C LEU A 79 12.22 -40.23 -6.32
N SER A 80 12.68 -41.47 -6.22
CA SER A 80 12.73 -42.37 -7.36
C SER A 80 11.40 -43.09 -7.59
N ASP A 81 10.65 -43.38 -6.53
CA ASP A 81 9.33 -44.03 -6.59
C ASP A 81 8.45 -43.71 -5.37
N ILE A 82 7.13 -43.82 -5.52
CA ILE A 82 6.18 -43.71 -4.40
C ILE A 82 5.04 -44.73 -4.57
N SER A 83 4.75 -45.48 -3.51
CA SER A 83 3.76 -46.57 -3.56
C SER A 83 3.12 -46.82 -2.20
N VAL A 84 2.01 -47.55 -2.17
CA VAL A 84 1.42 -48.04 -0.91
C VAL A 84 1.86 -49.49 -0.71
N ASP A 85 2.33 -49.83 0.49
CA ASP A 85 2.48 -51.22 0.91
C ASP A 85 1.10 -51.82 1.18
N LEU A 86 0.71 -52.80 0.35
CA LEU A 86 -0.60 -53.45 0.43
C LEU A 86 -0.79 -54.26 1.73
N ALA A 87 0.29 -54.61 2.45
CA ALA A 87 0.19 -55.35 3.71
C ALA A 87 -0.09 -54.44 4.92
N SER A 88 0.53 -53.26 4.98
CA SER A 88 0.44 -52.33 6.11
C SER A 88 -0.41 -51.09 5.85
N GLY A 89 -0.68 -50.74 4.59
CA GLY A 89 -1.30 -49.47 4.19
C GLY A 89 -0.37 -48.26 4.30
N ALA A 90 0.92 -48.47 4.63
CA ALA A 90 1.93 -47.42 4.71
C ALA A 90 2.37 -46.96 3.32
N VAL A 91 2.80 -45.71 3.21
CA VAL A 91 3.35 -45.16 1.96
C VAL A 91 4.86 -45.34 1.95
N LEU A 92 5.38 -46.05 0.95
CA LEU A 92 6.80 -46.16 0.68
C LEU A 92 7.25 -45.03 -0.24
N LEU A 93 8.25 -44.29 0.20
CA LEU A 93 8.95 -43.26 -0.56
C LEU A 93 10.35 -43.80 -0.88
N LYS A 94 10.60 -44.22 -2.12
CA LYS A 94 11.95 -44.65 -2.52
C LYS A 94 12.82 -43.47 -2.87
N SER A 95 14.02 -43.44 -2.31
CA SER A 95 14.93 -42.31 -2.40
C SER A 95 16.35 -42.81 -2.47
N ASP A 96 16.95 -42.73 -3.65
CA ASP A 96 18.32 -43.15 -3.92
C ASP A 96 19.34 -42.00 -3.87
N CYS A 97 18.92 -40.80 -3.44
CA CYS A 97 19.79 -39.61 -3.32
C CYS A 97 20.52 -39.51 -1.98
N GLU A 98 21.61 -38.74 -1.95
CA GLU A 98 22.28 -38.25 -0.73
C GLU A 98 21.51 -37.09 -0.09
N CYS A 99 20.25 -37.35 0.24
CA CYS A 99 19.28 -36.38 0.71
C CYS A 99 18.65 -36.84 2.04
N GLU A 100 18.03 -35.93 2.77
CA GLU A 100 17.34 -36.20 4.03
C GLU A 100 15.87 -35.77 3.92
N ALA A 101 14.96 -36.65 4.34
CA ALA A 101 13.54 -36.32 4.39
C ALA A 101 13.16 -35.72 5.73
N GLU A 102 12.53 -34.56 5.71
CA GLU A 102 11.95 -33.92 6.88
C GLU A 102 10.42 -33.87 6.71
N ALA A 103 9.68 -34.40 7.68
CA ALA A 103 8.23 -34.37 7.69
C ALA A 103 7.69 -33.48 8.81
N PHE A 104 6.68 -32.69 8.50
CA PHE A 104 6.01 -31.81 9.46
C PHE A 104 4.58 -31.51 9.03
N GLU A 105 3.76 -31.05 9.96
CA GLU A 105 2.36 -30.70 9.72
C GLU A 105 2.18 -29.18 9.79
N ILE A 106 1.81 -28.55 8.67
CA ILE A 106 1.64 -27.07 8.61
C ILE A 106 0.36 -26.65 9.36
N LYS A 107 -0.67 -27.49 9.30
CA LYS A 107 -1.94 -27.33 10.03
C LYS A 107 -2.59 -28.70 10.18
N PRO A 108 -3.50 -28.91 11.16
CA PRO A 108 -4.16 -30.18 11.37
C PRO A 108 -4.76 -30.76 10.07
N GLY A 109 -4.34 -31.97 9.69
CA GLY A 109 -4.73 -32.66 8.46
C GLY A 109 -3.91 -32.30 7.21
N ARG A 110 -2.81 -31.52 7.31
CA ARG A 110 -1.95 -31.20 6.16
C ARG A 110 -0.49 -31.57 6.44
N LEU A 111 -0.12 -32.78 6.01
CA LEU A 111 1.22 -33.33 6.14
C LEU A 111 2.09 -32.90 4.96
N VAL A 112 3.31 -32.46 5.27
CA VAL A 112 4.32 -32.07 4.30
C VAL A 112 5.59 -32.89 4.52
N ILE A 113 6.19 -33.38 3.44
CA ILE A 113 7.46 -34.13 3.45
C ILE A 113 8.41 -33.47 2.45
N ASP A 114 9.53 -32.96 2.94
CA ASP A 114 10.57 -32.34 2.13
C ASP A 114 11.77 -33.27 2.03
N LEU A 115 12.15 -33.68 0.81
CA LEU A 115 13.41 -34.38 0.55
C LEU A 115 14.48 -33.34 0.22
N LYS A 116 15.34 -33.02 1.19
CA LYS A 116 16.36 -31.97 1.12
C LYS A 116 17.72 -32.53 0.74
N ASP A 117 18.48 -31.81 -0.08
CA ASP A 117 19.88 -32.17 -0.34
C ASP A 117 20.71 -32.01 0.94
N LYS A 118 21.63 -32.95 1.19
CA LYS A 118 22.59 -32.75 2.27
C LYS A 118 23.54 -31.61 1.89
N PRO A 119 23.84 -30.68 2.81
CA PRO A 119 24.90 -29.71 2.56
C PRO A 119 26.22 -30.46 2.33
N GLU A 120 26.85 -30.19 1.19
CA GLU A 120 28.17 -30.72 0.87
C GLU A 120 29.13 -30.23 1.97
N PRO A 121 29.83 -31.13 2.68
CA PRO A 121 30.76 -30.70 3.71
C PRO A 121 31.86 -29.86 3.03
N PRO A 122 32.24 -28.70 3.59
CA PRO A 122 33.34 -27.93 3.05
C PRO A 122 34.59 -28.82 3.00
N VAL A 123 35.27 -28.80 1.86
CA VAL A 123 36.53 -29.51 1.63
C VAL A 123 37.45 -29.26 2.83
N ALA A 124 37.81 -30.35 3.50
CA ALA A 124 38.53 -30.34 4.75
C ALA A 124 39.93 -29.70 4.62
N GLU A 125 40.13 -28.57 5.28
CA GLU A 125 41.44 -28.28 5.89
C GLU A 125 41.58 -29.13 7.16
N SER A 126 42.78 -29.67 7.35
CA SER A 126 43.13 -30.69 8.35
C SER A 126 42.83 -30.29 9.80
N PRO A 127 42.66 -31.30 10.68
CA PRO A 127 41.93 -31.15 11.94
C PRO A 127 42.80 -30.62 13.08
N GLU A 128 42.33 -29.57 13.75
CA GLU A 128 42.64 -29.38 15.17
C GLU A 128 41.62 -30.15 16.03
N GLN A 129 42.17 -31.00 16.88
CA GLN A 129 41.46 -31.83 17.83
C GLN A 129 40.76 -30.93 18.88
N SER A 130 39.45 -31.07 19.03
CA SER A 130 38.77 -30.70 20.29
C SER A 130 37.87 -31.83 20.76
N VAL A 131 38.37 -32.46 21.82
CA VAL A 131 37.74 -33.27 22.86
C VAL A 131 36.20 -33.29 22.84
N ALA A 132 35.65 -34.48 22.63
CA ALA A 132 34.26 -34.79 22.96
C ALA A 132 34.11 -34.82 24.48
N ASP A 133 33.18 -34.03 25.01
CA ASP A 133 32.61 -34.26 26.34
C ASP A 133 31.17 -34.73 26.13
N GLU A 134 30.90 -35.95 26.59
CA GLU A 134 29.59 -36.60 26.59
C GLU A 134 28.66 -35.88 27.57
N ILE A 135 27.50 -35.41 27.10
CA ILE A 135 26.34 -35.24 27.98
C ILE A 135 25.12 -35.85 27.29
N SER A 136 24.68 -36.99 27.84
CA SER A 136 23.41 -37.65 27.55
C SER A 136 22.19 -36.84 28.05
N PRO A 137 20.98 -37.09 27.51
CA PRO A 137 19.84 -36.19 27.62
C PRO A 137 18.98 -36.45 28.87
N THR A 138 18.42 -35.37 29.45
CA THR A 138 17.35 -35.50 30.45
C THR A 138 16.25 -34.46 30.27
N ALA A 139 15.05 -35.01 30.06
CA ALA A 139 13.70 -34.51 30.36
C ALA A 139 13.06 -33.40 29.48
N PRO A 140 11.79 -33.57 29.08
CA PRO A 140 11.01 -32.57 28.36
C PRO A 140 10.57 -31.44 29.29
N ILE A 141 10.74 -30.20 28.82
CA ILE A 141 10.21 -28.99 29.45
C ILE A 141 8.71 -28.90 29.13
N SER A 142 7.87 -29.06 30.15
CA SER A 142 6.43 -28.80 30.07
C SER A 142 6.18 -27.29 30.13
N LEU A 143 5.73 -26.70 29.02
CA LEU A 143 5.22 -25.32 28.96
C LEU A 143 3.80 -25.26 29.55
N PRO A 144 3.49 -24.39 30.53
CA PRO A 144 2.11 -24.11 30.89
C PRO A 144 1.46 -23.21 29.81
N ALA A 145 0.45 -23.75 29.12
CA ALA A 145 -0.43 -22.99 28.25
C ALA A 145 -1.33 -22.06 29.09
N TYR A 146 -1.04 -20.77 29.10
CA TYR A 146 -1.99 -19.74 29.56
C TYR A 146 -2.88 -19.31 28.39
N LEU A 147 -4.06 -19.91 28.30
CA LEU A 147 -5.19 -19.38 27.52
C LEU A 147 -5.83 -18.23 28.33
N GLY A 148 -5.32 -17.02 28.16
CA GLY A 148 -5.92 -15.80 28.68
C GLY A 148 -6.98 -15.25 27.72
N ARG A 149 -8.23 -15.68 27.90
CA ARG A 149 -9.41 -15.10 27.25
C ARG A 149 -9.74 -13.78 27.94
N SER A 150 -9.31 -12.64 27.39
CA SER A 150 -9.72 -11.32 27.89
C SER A 150 -11.20 -11.09 27.57
N ALA A 151 -12.07 -11.33 28.55
CA ALA A 151 -13.41 -10.80 28.58
C ALA A 151 -13.35 -9.32 28.99
N VAL A 152 -13.86 -8.45 28.12
CA VAL A 152 -14.09 -7.03 28.39
C VAL A 152 -15.13 -6.91 29.51
N PRO A 153 -14.85 -6.28 30.67
CA PRO A 153 -15.91 -5.94 31.61
C PRO A 153 -16.60 -4.67 31.14
N PHE A 154 -17.87 -4.80 30.77
CA PHE A 154 -18.82 -3.69 30.74
C PHE A 154 -18.92 -3.10 32.16
N LEU A 155 -18.44 -1.86 32.35
CA LEU A 155 -18.69 -1.09 33.56
C LEU A 155 -20.01 -0.34 33.40
N THR A 156 -21.03 -0.77 34.15
CA THR A 156 -22.27 -0.03 34.37
C THR A 156 -22.25 0.67 35.74
N ALA A 157 -22.80 1.88 35.72
CA ALA A 157 -23.32 2.69 36.84
C ALA A 157 -22.34 3.36 37.82
N VAL A 158 -22.13 4.67 37.61
CA VAL A 158 -21.77 5.64 38.66
C VAL A 158 -23.05 6.42 39.03
N PRO A 159 -23.40 6.59 40.32
CA PRO A 159 -24.56 7.36 40.75
C PRO A 159 -24.31 8.87 40.65
N GLY A 160 -25.38 9.61 40.39
CA GLY A 160 -25.37 11.02 40.00
C GLY A 160 -24.90 12.03 41.06
N GLY A 161 -24.54 13.21 40.56
CA GLY A 161 -24.28 14.41 41.34
C GLY A 161 -24.08 15.64 40.43
N ALA A 162 -25.14 16.46 40.37
CA ALA A 162 -25.21 17.91 40.09
C ALA A 162 -24.48 18.51 38.86
N LEU A 163 -25.28 19.00 37.91
CA LEU A 163 -24.91 19.92 36.83
C LEU A 163 -24.63 21.34 37.39
N PRO A 164 -23.59 22.06 36.93
CA PRO A 164 -23.49 23.50 37.14
C PRO A 164 -24.38 24.26 36.15
N GLU A 165 -25.20 25.14 36.71
CA GLU A 165 -26.08 26.10 36.04
C GLU A 165 -25.29 27.09 35.17
N ALA A 166 -25.83 27.42 33.99
CA ALA A 166 -25.34 28.49 33.12
C ALA A 166 -25.72 29.87 33.69
N PRO A 167 -24.89 30.91 33.58
CA PRO A 167 -25.27 32.26 34.00
C PRO A 167 -26.08 32.98 32.92
N GLU A 168 -27.18 33.60 33.35
CA GLU A 168 -28.09 34.41 32.53
C GLU A 168 -27.50 35.78 32.10
N PRO A 169 -27.99 36.37 31.00
CA PRO A 169 -27.52 37.65 30.48
C PRO A 169 -28.18 38.86 31.17
N GLY A 170 -27.37 39.72 31.80
CA GLY A 170 -27.80 41.01 32.33
C GLY A 170 -27.88 42.09 31.24
N SER A 171 -29.02 42.77 31.17
CA SER A 171 -29.28 43.94 30.30
C SER A 171 -28.74 45.26 30.88
N PRO A 172 -28.61 46.33 30.05
CA PRO A 172 -27.66 47.41 30.26
C PRO A 172 -28.25 48.63 30.96
N THR A 173 -27.41 49.31 31.74
CA THR A 173 -27.59 50.70 32.18
C THR A 173 -26.33 51.49 31.86
N ASP A 174 -26.42 52.38 30.88
CA ASP A 174 -25.56 53.57 30.68
C ASP A 174 -25.92 54.64 31.75
N PRO A 175 -25.15 55.74 31.98
CA PRO A 175 -23.88 56.15 31.40
C PRO A 175 -22.86 56.67 32.43
N ALA A 176 -21.60 56.29 32.28
CA ALA A 176 -20.49 57.09 32.79
C ALA A 176 -19.31 56.92 31.84
N ALA A 177 -19.20 57.84 30.87
CA ALA A 177 -17.97 58.08 30.13
C ALA A 177 -16.90 58.56 31.11
N GLY A 178 -16.29 57.58 31.79
CA GLY A 178 -15.18 57.72 32.71
C GLY A 178 -13.84 57.64 31.99
N PRO A 179 -12.74 57.88 32.73
CA PRO A 179 -11.41 58.32 32.25
C PRO A 179 -10.74 57.46 31.17
N ASP A 180 -11.24 56.26 30.90
CA ASP A 180 -10.67 55.30 29.95
C ASP A 180 -10.79 55.74 28.49
N MET A 181 -11.91 56.36 28.09
CA MET A 181 -12.05 56.84 26.71
C MET A 181 -11.09 58.01 26.42
N GLN A 182 -10.88 58.89 27.41
CA GLN A 182 -9.95 60.01 27.28
C GLN A 182 -8.49 59.52 27.26
N ALA A 183 -8.16 58.51 28.06
CA ALA A 183 -6.84 57.88 28.06
C ALA A 183 -6.54 57.14 26.75
N LEU A 184 -7.53 56.41 26.21
CA LEU A 184 -7.42 55.73 24.91
C LEU A 184 -7.26 56.73 23.75
N LEU A 185 -8.01 57.83 23.76
CA LEU A 185 -7.91 58.86 22.74
C LEU A 185 -6.56 59.60 22.80
N LEU A 186 -6.06 59.91 24.00
CA LEU A 186 -4.74 60.49 24.20
C LEU A 186 -3.62 59.56 23.74
N LYS A 187 -3.73 58.25 24.01
CA LYS A 187 -2.76 57.24 23.57
C LYS A 187 -2.75 57.10 22.03
N ALA A 188 -3.92 57.15 21.40
CA ALA A 188 -4.04 57.12 19.94
C ALA A 188 -3.49 58.40 19.29
N LEU A 189 -3.78 59.58 19.84
CA LEU A 189 -3.24 60.87 19.38
C LEU A 189 -1.72 60.96 19.56
N ALA A 190 -1.18 60.50 20.68
CA ALA A 190 0.26 60.45 20.92
C ALA A 190 0.98 59.53 19.92
N ARG A 191 0.38 58.38 19.58
CA ARG A 191 0.89 57.47 18.55
C ARG A 191 0.85 58.09 17.15
N ALA A 192 -0.25 58.74 16.79
CA ALA A 192 -0.38 59.44 15.50
C ALA A 192 0.58 60.63 15.37
N ALA A 193 0.86 61.35 16.47
CA ALA A 193 1.85 62.42 16.51
C ALA A 193 3.29 61.88 16.37
N ALA A 194 3.63 60.77 17.03
CA ALA A 194 4.93 60.11 16.89
C ALA A 194 5.20 59.58 15.48
N GLN A 195 4.13 59.31 14.70
CA GLN A 195 4.19 58.90 13.30
C GLN A 195 4.10 60.07 12.31
N GLY A 196 4.07 61.32 12.80
CA GLY A 196 4.04 62.53 11.97
C GLY A 196 2.70 62.79 11.25
N LEU A 197 1.64 62.03 11.58
CA LEU A 197 0.32 62.15 10.96
C LEU A 197 -0.52 63.27 11.58
N VAL A 198 -0.15 63.74 12.77
CA VAL A 198 -0.80 64.86 13.48
C VAL A 198 0.28 65.80 14.03
N HIS A 199 0.21 67.09 13.70
CA HIS A 199 1.09 68.12 14.27
C HIS A 199 0.45 68.75 15.51
N VAL A 200 1.01 68.47 16.69
CA VAL A 200 0.64 69.14 17.94
C VAL A 200 1.58 70.34 18.13
N SER A 201 1.04 71.55 18.13
CA SER A 201 1.85 72.77 18.32
C SER A 201 2.06 73.04 19.82
N THR A 202 3.28 72.78 20.31
CA THR A 202 3.75 73.30 21.61
C THR A 202 5.07 74.05 21.41
N ALA A 203 5.17 75.26 21.97
CA ALA A 203 6.34 76.15 21.96
C ALA A 203 7.54 75.58 22.76
N PRO A 204 8.77 76.09 22.57
CA PRO A 204 10.00 75.31 22.76
C PRO A 204 10.61 75.43 24.16
N ASP A 205 11.09 74.29 24.67
CA ASP A 205 12.38 74.08 25.35
C ASP A 205 12.25 72.85 26.28
N ALA A 206 13.00 71.79 25.96
CA ALA A 206 13.69 70.95 26.95
C ALA A 206 14.53 69.90 26.21
N ASP A 207 15.83 69.99 26.47
CA ASP A 207 16.87 69.07 26.04
C ASP A 207 16.62 67.61 26.43
N THR A 208 17.18 66.76 25.59
CA THR A 208 17.41 65.32 25.67
C THR A 208 17.50 64.69 27.07
N VAL A 209 16.67 63.66 27.28
CA VAL A 209 17.04 62.47 28.06
C VAL A 209 16.65 61.24 27.23
N GLY A 210 17.63 60.38 26.96
CA GLY A 210 17.41 59.12 26.26
C GLY A 210 16.41 58.25 27.02
N ALA A 211 15.25 58.02 26.41
CA ALA A 211 14.30 57.01 26.84
C ALA A 211 14.61 55.72 26.07
N GLU A 212 15.12 54.76 26.82
CA GLU A 212 15.19 53.34 26.50
C GLU A 212 13.88 52.87 25.86
N ILE A 213 13.94 52.29 24.66
CA ILE A 213 12.78 51.73 23.96
C ILE A 213 12.32 50.50 24.77
N PRO A 214 11.15 50.53 25.44
CA PRO A 214 10.62 49.31 26.04
C PRO A 214 10.18 48.39 24.90
N GLY A 215 10.52 47.11 25.01
CA GLY A 215 10.10 46.06 24.08
C GLY A 215 8.58 45.98 23.90
N PRO A 216 8.09 45.26 22.88
CA PRO A 216 6.70 45.30 22.47
C PRO A 216 5.80 44.85 23.62
N PHE A 217 4.98 45.77 24.10
CA PHE A 217 3.89 45.48 25.03
C PHE A 217 2.82 44.66 24.30
N SER A 218 2.75 43.37 24.59
CA SER A 218 1.60 42.53 24.28
C SER A 218 0.42 42.99 25.13
N GLY A 219 -0.47 43.78 24.54
CA GLY A 219 -1.76 44.13 25.13
C GLY A 219 -2.81 43.15 24.65
N ASP A 220 -3.05 42.11 25.43
CA ASP A 220 -4.16 41.18 25.27
C ASP A 220 -5.35 41.76 26.08
N ASP A 221 -5.99 42.81 25.55
CA ASP A 221 -7.20 43.41 26.13
C ASP A 221 -8.21 43.64 24.99
N ALA A 222 -8.83 42.54 24.53
CA ALA A 222 -10.03 42.60 23.70
C ALA A 222 -11.24 42.87 24.60
N HIS A 223 -11.47 44.14 24.94
CA HIS A 223 -12.79 44.57 25.40
C HIS A 223 -13.72 44.69 24.19
N ASP A 224 -14.82 43.92 24.23
CA ASP A 224 -15.87 43.93 23.21
C ASP A 224 -16.56 45.31 23.21
N THR A 225 -16.08 46.20 22.33
CA THR A 225 -16.62 47.54 22.13
C THR A 225 -17.05 47.69 20.68
N ALA A 226 -18.21 48.30 20.45
CA ALA A 226 -18.87 48.39 19.13
C ALA A 226 -18.13 49.22 18.07
N ILE A 227 -16.97 49.81 18.40
CA ILE A 227 -16.13 50.56 17.44
C ILE A 227 -14.70 50.03 17.53
N ARG A 228 -14.25 49.40 16.45
CA ARG A 228 -12.91 48.85 16.30
C ARG A 228 -12.13 49.68 15.28
N ILE A 229 -11.02 50.28 15.71
CA ILE A 229 -10.13 51.06 14.86
C ILE A 229 -8.83 50.27 14.73
N GLU A 230 -8.54 49.76 13.54
CA GLU A 230 -7.30 49.06 13.22
C GLU A 230 -6.54 49.80 12.12
N THR A 231 -5.21 49.88 12.25
CA THR A 231 -4.35 50.33 11.16
C THR A 231 -3.99 49.15 10.25
N SER A 232 -3.50 49.42 9.04
CA SER A 232 -3.00 48.37 8.13
C SER A 232 -1.86 47.56 8.76
N ILE A 233 -1.03 48.18 9.58
CA ILE A 233 0.06 47.51 10.29
C ILE A 233 -0.47 46.56 11.36
N ASP A 234 -1.50 46.97 12.12
CA ASP A 234 -2.12 46.09 13.14
C ASP A 234 -2.81 44.87 12.51
N ARG A 235 -3.39 45.05 11.31
CA ARG A 235 -3.97 43.97 10.51
C ARG A 235 -2.90 42.98 10.04
N ASP A 236 -1.79 43.48 9.50
CA ASP A 236 -0.71 42.64 8.99
C ASP A 236 0.02 41.90 10.11
N ASN A 237 0.20 42.54 11.27
CA ASN A 237 0.83 41.91 12.43
C ASN A 237 -0.08 40.83 13.05
N ARG A 238 -1.40 41.04 13.02
CA ARG A 238 -2.37 40.02 13.45
C ARG A 238 -2.45 38.87 12.45
N LEU A 239 -2.34 39.11 11.15
CA LEU A 239 -2.21 38.06 10.14
C LEU A 239 -0.90 37.27 10.32
N ALA A 240 0.19 37.93 10.71
CA ALA A 240 1.45 37.27 11.08
C ALA A 240 1.36 36.46 12.39
N GLN A 241 0.53 36.90 13.35
CA GLN A 241 0.24 36.16 14.59
C GLN A 241 -0.82 35.04 14.40
N GLN A 242 -1.65 35.12 13.37
CA GLN A 242 -2.64 34.11 12.98
C GLN A 242 -2.09 33.08 12.00
N MET A 243 -0.89 33.28 11.46
CA MET A 243 -0.08 32.19 10.93
C MET A 243 0.33 31.31 12.11
N PRO A 244 0.12 29.98 12.05
CA PRO A 244 0.62 29.08 13.08
C PRO A 244 2.12 29.32 13.21
N GLU A 245 2.59 29.56 14.45
CA GLU A 245 3.99 29.84 14.77
C GLU A 245 4.92 28.98 13.89
N THR A 246 5.56 29.64 12.94
CA THR A 246 6.61 29.05 12.11
C THR A 246 7.69 28.51 13.03
N ALA A 247 7.89 27.19 12.99
CA ALA A 247 9.06 26.45 13.40
C ALA A 247 9.87 27.10 14.54
N THR A 248 9.60 26.68 15.77
CA THR A 248 10.70 26.61 16.74
C THR A 248 11.82 25.83 16.05
N VAL A 249 12.94 26.49 15.74
CA VAL A 249 14.12 25.84 15.17
C VAL A 249 14.59 24.84 16.21
N ARG A 250 14.13 23.60 16.07
CA ARG A 250 14.56 22.50 16.93
C ARG A 250 16.04 22.27 16.65
N PRO A 251 16.90 22.24 17.69
CA PRO A 251 18.30 21.92 17.49
C PRO A 251 18.42 20.53 16.85
N CYS A 252 19.42 20.36 15.99
CA CYS A 252 19.68 19.07 15.35
C CYS A 252 19.95 17.98 16.39
N LEU A 253 19.32 16.82 16.20
CA LEU A 253 19.56 15.64 17.02
C LEU A 253 21.01 15.15 16.85
N ALA A 254 21.66 14.84 17.96
CA ALA A 254 23.07 14.44 17.96
C ALA A 254 23.27 13.00 17.44
N ASP A 255 24.30 12.77 16.63
CA ASP A 255 24.62 11.46 16.02
C ASP A 255 24.77 10.30 17.01
N ARG A 256 25.20 10.58 18.26
CA ARG A 256 25.30 9.58 19.32
C ARG A 256 23.98 8.86 19.62
N LEU A 257 22.84 9.46 19.26
CA LEU A 257 21.52 8.86 19.42
C LEU A 257 21.29 7.71 18.42
N PHE A 258 22.00 7.72 17.28
CA PHE A 258 21.89 6.76 16.18
C PHE A 258 23.10 5.82 16.07
N ALA A 259 24.18 6.10 16.80
CA ALA A 259 25.44 5.36 16.74
C ALA A 259 25.29 3.84 16.95
N PHE A 260 24.23 3.38 17.64
CA PHE A 260 24.00 1.95 17.88
C PHE A 260 23.73 1.15 16.59
N PHE A 261 23.25 1.79 15.52
CA PHE A 261 23.10 1.15 14.21
C PHE A 261 24.45 0.81 13.57
N GLN A 262 25.52 1.50 13.95
CA GLN A 262 26.86 1.33 13.38
C GLN A 262 27.72 0.33 14.18
N THR A 263 27.22 -0.16 15.32
CA THR A 263 27.94 -1.13 16.15
C THR A 263 27.89 -2.51 15.49
N SER A 264 28.97 -2.88 14.79
CA SER A 264 29.12 -4.18 14.15
C SER A 264 29.56 -5.24 15.16
N GLY A 265 28.61 -6.05 15.63
CA GLY A 265 28.92 -7.34 16.26
C GLY A 265 28.62 -8.45 15.27
N ALA A 266 29.61 -9.26 14.89
CA ALA A 266 29.45 -10.44 14.02
C ALA A 266 28.68 -11.61 14.69
N SER A 267 27.84 -11.31 15.68
CA SER A 267 27.05 -12.31 16.39
C SER A 267 25.75 -12.57 15.65
N PRO A 268 25.35 -13.84 15.48
CA PRO A 268 24.05 -14.18 14.93
C PRO A 268 22.90 -13.53 15.72
N ALA A 269 21.81 -13.18 15.03
CA ALA A 269 20.66 -12.52 15.63
C ALA A 269 20.12 -13.23 16.90
N PRO A 270 19.98 -14.58 16.95
CA PRO A 270 19.51 -15.26 18.16
C PRO A 270 20.38 -14.99 19.39
N LYS A 271 21.71 -14.92 19.22
CA LYS A 271 22.65 -14.65 20.31
C LYS A 271 22.52 -13.21 20.81
N LEU A 272 22.45 -12.23 19.89
CA LEU A 272 22.24 -10.83 20.25
C LEU A 272 20.95 -10.63 21.07
N ILE A 273 19.87 -11.32 20.68
CA ILE A 273 18.59 -11.28 21.39
C ILE A 273 18.70 -11.96 22.76
N ALA A 274 19.32 -13.13 22.83
CA ALA A 274 19.49 -13.88 24.08
C ALA A 274 20.33 -13.09 25.10
N ASP A 275 21.46 -12.53 24.68
CA ASP A 275 22.36 -11.74 25.53
C ASP A 275 21.65 -10.48 26.05
N ALA A 276 20.95 -9.76 25.17
CA ALA A 276 20.23 -8.54 25.55
C ALA A 276 19.01 -8.85 26.45
N ARG A 277 18.30 -9.95 26.20
CA ARG A 277 17.16 -10.39 27.02
C ARG A 277 17.61 -10.88 28.40
N GLY A 278 18.70 -11.65 28.47
CA GLY A 278 19.26 -12.16 29.72
C GLY A 278 19.71 -11.05 30.66
N ALA A 279 20.09 -9.88 30.12
CA ALA A 279 20.48 -8.72 30.90
C ALA A 279 19.31 -7.85 31.40
N LEU A 280 18.05 -8.13 31.00
CA LEU A 280 16.90 -7.28 31.33
C LEU A 280 16.59 -7.25 32.83
N ILE A 281 16.70 -8.41 33.49
CA ILE A 281 16.37 -8.58 34.89
C ILE A 281 17.67 -8.58 35.70
N GLY A 282 17.80 -7.61 36.61
CA GLY A 282 18.93 -7.53 37.53
C GLY A 282 18.76 -8.42 38.76
N GLU A 283 19.71 -8.33 39.69
CA GLU A 283 19.76 -9.10 40.95
C GLU A 283 18.56 -8.91 41.91
N PHE A 284 17.71 -7.91 41.65
CA PHE A 284 16.56 -7.56 42.48
C PHE A 284 15.20 -7.81 41.80
N ASP A 285 15.15 -8.67 40.78
CA ASP A 285 13.94 -8.96 39.98
C ASP A 285 13.25 -7.70 39.42
N ARG A 286 14.05 -6.66 39.16
CA ARG A 286 13.60 -5.39 38.56
C ARG A 286 14.28 -5.18 37.24
N VAL A 287 13.51 -4.65 36.29
CA VAL A 287 14.03 -4.29 34.98
C VAL A 287 14.88 -3.03 35.11
N GLN A 288 16.11 -3.10 34.60
CA GLN A 288 17.00 -1.95 34.57
C GLN A 288 16.72 -1.11 33.30
N PRO A 289 16.46 0.21 33.41
CA PRO A 289 16.15 1.04 32.25
C PRO A 289 17.22 1.02 31.15
N GLU A 290 18.50 0.95 31.52
CA GLU A 290 19.61 0.85 30.57
C GLU A 290 19.64 -0.51 29.84
N ALA A 291 19.33 -1.60 30.55
CA ALA A 291 19.23 -2.93 29.95
C ALA A 291 18.05 -3.01 28.98
N LEU A 292 16.90 -2.44 29.36
CA LEU A 292 15.75 -2.32 28.46
C LEU A 292 16.09 -1.48 27.22
N GLY A 293 16.81 -0.36 27.41
CA GLY A 293 17.27 0.48 26.31
C GLY A 293 18.20 -0.27 25.35
N ARG A 294 19.10 -1.11 25.85
CA ARG A 294 19.93 -1.99 25.01
C ARG A 294 19.08 -3.02 24.26
N PHE A 295 18.12 -3.65 24.92
CA PHE A 295 17.25 -4.65 24.30
C PHE A 295 16.40 -4.07 23.16
N VAL A 296 15.82 -2.89 23.37
CA VAL A 296 15.08 -2.16 22.33
C VAL A 296 16.01 -1.80 21.16
N ARG A 297 17.21 -1.28 21.43
CA ARG A 297 18.20 -0.97 20.37
C ARG A 297 18.66 -2.21 19.61
N THR A 298 18.77 -3.37 20.26
CA THR A 298 19.08 -4.64 19.59
C THR A 298 17.99 -5.02 18.60
N TYR A 299 16.71 -4.90 18.98
CA TYR A 299 15.61 -5.15 18.03
C TYR A 299 15.62 -4.17 16.86
N LEU A 300 15.82 -2.87 17.12
CA LEU A 300 15.95 -1.87 16.06
C LEU A 300 17.13 -2.15 15.12
N TYR A 301 18.30 -2.52 15.66
CA TYR A 301 19.46 -2.91 14.87
C TYR A 301 19.14 -4.10 13.94
N LEU A 302 18.32 -5.05 14.39
CA LEU A 302 17.90 -6.21 13.61
C LEU A 302 16.74 -5.91 12.63
N GLY A 303 16.14 -4.72 12.67
CA GLY A 303 14.99 -4.36 11.84
C GLY A 303 13.63 -4.74 12.43
N PHE A 304 13.56 -5.12 13.72
CA PHE A 304 12.35 -5.60 14.40
C PHE A 304 11.62 -4.46 15.13
N GLY A 305 10.84 -3.66 14.40
CA GLY A 305 10.16 -2.48 14.93
C GLY A 305 9.00 -2.82 15.88
N ALA A 306 8.17 -3.80 15.52
CA ALA A 306 7.04 -4.21 16.35
C ALA A 306 7.50 -4.77 17.70
N GLU A 307 8.56 -5.58 17.69
CA GLU A 307 9.18 -6.17 18.87
C GLU A 307 9.82 -5.10 19.75
N ALA A 308 10.48 -4.10 19.16
CA ALA A 308 11.00 -2.95 19.88
C ALA A 308 9.88 -2.20 20.61
N ARG A 309 8.78 -1.88 19.94
CA ARG A 309 7.61 -1.20 20.56
C ARG A 309 6.99 -2.05 21.66
N ASN A 310 6.81 -3.36 21.43
CA ASN A 310 6.26 -4.27 22.42
C ASN A 310 7.17 -4.35 23.66
N ALA A 311 8.49 -4.42 23.48
CA ALA A 311 9.45 -4.40 24.58
C ALA A 311 9.36 -3.11 25.41
N MET A 312 9.17 -1.95 24.75
CA MET A 312 8.99 -0.67 25.45
C MET A 312 7.71 -0.61 26.28
N GLN A 313 6.65 -1.31 25.87
CA GLN A 313 5.35 -1.33 26.56
C GLN A 313 5.25 -2.43 27.63
N ALA A 314 6.05 -3.49 27.51
CA ALA A 314 5.98 -4.66 28.39
C ALA A 314 6.47 -4.41 29.82
N PHE A 315 7.25 -3.34 30.05
CA PHE A 315 7.89 -3.07 31.33
C PHE A 315 7.61 -1.64 31.79
N ASP A 316 7.33 -1.48 33.08
CA ASP A 316 7.13 -0.18 33.74
C ASP A 316 8.47 0.49 34.05
N ALA A 317 9.22 0.85 33.00
CA ALA A 317 10.52 1.49 33.10
C ALA A 317 10.59 2.73 32.20
N ARG A 318 11.02 3.87 32.76
CA ARG A 318 11.20 5.11 31.99
C ARG A 318 12.45 5.02 31.13
N LEU A 319 12.24 4.79 29.83
CA LEU A 319 13.31 4.76 28.83
C LEU A 319 13.73 6.18 28.42
N PRO A 320 15.03 6.49 28.42
CA PRO A 320 15.54 7.71 27.81
C PRO A 320 15.22 7.73 26.30
N ASN A 321 14.78 8.88 25.79
CA ASN A 321 14.43 9.08 24.37
C ASN A 321 13.39 8.07 23.85
N ALA A 322 12.42 7.68 24.68
CA ALA A 322 11.38 6.73 24.31
C ALA A 322 10.65 7.14 23.02
N ASP A 323 10.31 8.42 22.86
CA ASP A 323 9.62 8.92 21.67
C ASP A 323 10.45 8.70 20.38
N LEU A 324 11.76 8.99 20.44
CA LEU A 324 12.67 8.75 19.32
C LEU A 324 12.81 7.25 19.00
N LEU A 325 12.91 6.40 20.03
CA LEU A 325 12.98 4.94 19.82
C LEU A 325 11.67 4.39 19.21
N ALA A 326 10.53 4.94 19.61
CA ALA A 326 9.24 4.58 19.02
C ALA A 326 9.13 5.04 17.55
N ASP A 327 9.64 6.23 17.23
CA ASP A 327 9.72 6.72 15.85
C ASP A 327 10.58 5.81 14.97
N LEU A 328 11.78 5.45 15.44
CA LEU A 328 12.67 4.52 14.74
C LEU A 328 12.02 3.15 14.55
N ALA A 329 11.29 2.67 15.55
CA ALA A 329 10.57 1.40 15.46
C ALA A 329 9.42 1.43 14.45
N ASN A 330 8.71 2.56 14.32
CA ASN A 330 7.69 2.72 13.28
C ASN A 330 8.31 2.73 11.89
N ILE A 331 9.46 3.40 11.72
CA ILE A 331 10.21 3.43 10.45
C ILE A 331 10.64 2.02 10.04
N MET A 332 11.13 1.19 10.97
CA MET A 332 11.51 -0.20 10.66
C MET A 332 10.36 -0.99 10.05
N ASP A 333 9.13 -0.76 10.51
CA ASP A 333 7.94 -1.49 10.04
C ASP A 333 7.24 -0.78 8.86
N GLY A 334 7.85 0.26 8.25
CA GLY A 334 7.24 1.04 7.17
C GLY A 334 6.02 1.86 7.60
N ARG A 335 5.86 2.12 8.91
CA ARG A 335 4.73 2.87 9.47
C ARG A 335 5.06 4.36 9.55
N SER A 336 4.17 5.20 9.03
CA SER A 336 4.30 6.65 9.20
C SER A 336 4.05 7.07 10.65
N ALA A 337 4.97 7.85 11.22
CA ALA A 337 4.79 8.46 12.53
C ALA A 337 4.03 9.79 12.39
N GLY A 338 2.73 9.80 12.72
CA GLY A 338 1.86 11.00 12.61
C GLY A 338 2.38 12.23 13.36
N SER A 339 3.01 12.04 14.52
CA SER A 339 3.80 13.05 15.23
C SER A 339 5.17 12.46 15.56
N SER A 340 6.19 12.89 14.83
CA SER A 340 7.55 12.38 15.01
C SER A 340 8.48 13.43 15.61
N THR A 341 9.36 12.99 16.51
CA THR A 341 10.52 13.77 16.99
C THR A 341 11.51 14.08 15.87
N LEU A 342 11.51 13.28 14.79
CA LEU A 342 12.38 13.41 13.63
C LEU A 342 11.86 14.43 12.61
N ARG A 343 10.63 14.95 12.75
CA ARG A 343 10.09 15.96 11.82
C ARG A 343 10.92 17.25 11.87
N GLY A 344 11.31 17.75 10.70
CA GLY A 344 12.09 18.98 10.57
C GLY A 344 13.60 18.79 10.76
N GLN A 345 14.09 17.54 10.79
CA GLN A 345 15.52 17.22 10.92
C GLN A 345 16.20 16.95 9.56
N GLN A 346 15.46 17.02 8.45
CA GLN A 346 15.96 16.65 7.11
C GLN A 346 17.11 17.54 6.58
N GLY A 347 17.22 18.78 7.07
CA GLY A 347 18.30 19.71 6.71
C GLY A 347 19.50 19.65 7.66
N CYS A 348 19.46 18.83 8.72
CA CYS A 348 20.55 18.70 9.67
C CYS A 348 21.74 17.94 9.08
N ASP A 349 22.92 18.11 9.68
CA ASP A 349 24.04 17.21 9.44
C ASP A 349 23.85 15.87 10.16
N GLY A 350 24.55 14.84 9.67
CA GLY A 350 24.61 13.53 10.32
C GLY A 350 23.39 12.63 10.10
N SER A 351 23.22 11.65 10.99
CA SER A 351 22.21 10.58 10.87
C SER A 351 20.77 11.09 11.04
N ALA A 352 20.58 12.23 11.69
CA ALA A 352 19.25 12.80 11.91
C ALA A 352 18.52 13.10 10.58
N ALA A 353 19.26 13.53 9.54
CA ALA A 353 18.71 13.79 8.22
C ALA A 353 18.08 12.54 7.59
N LEU A 354 18.81 11.41 7.58
CA LEU A 354 18.33 10.12 7.08
C LEU A 354 17.02 9.71 7.75
N TRP A 355 17.02 9.68 9.08
CA TRP A 355 15.86 9.22 9.84
C TRP A 355 14.67 10.18 9.70
N SER A 356 14.90 11.47 9.48
CA SER A 356 13.86 12.45 9.17
C SER A 356 13.17 12.18 7.83
N VAL A 357 13.94 11.86 6.79
CA VAL A 357 13.41 11.53 5.45
C VAL A 357 12.59 10.24 5.52
N LEU A 358 13.09 9.22 6.21
CA LEU A 358 12.41 7.94 6.38
C LEU A 358 11.11 8.04 7.22
N ALA A 359 11.03 9.00 8.15
CA ALA A 359 9.88 9.16 9.04
C ALA A 359 8.61 9.70 8.37
N GLN A 360 8.75 10.34 7.20
CA GLN A 360 7.64 11.02 6.54
C GLN A 360 6.97 10.06 5.56
N PRO A 361 5.73 10.26 5.08
CA PRO A 361 5.12 9.36 4.08
C PRO A 361 5.32 9.81 2.62
N GLY A 362 5.96 10.97 2.38
CA GLY A 362 6.22 11.50 1.04
C GLY A 362 7.34 12.55 1.08
N SER A 363 7.46 13.37 0.02
CA SER A 363 8.45 14.45 -0.02
C SER A 363 8.23 15.41 1.16
N PRO A 364 9.24 15.61 2.03
CA PRO A 364 9.06 16.31 3.29
C PRO A 364 8.79 17.80 3.06
N PRO A 365 7.66 18.37 3.51
CA PRO A 365 7.48 19.82 3.50
C PRO A 365 8.44 20.44 4.51
N GLY A 366 9.32 21.36 4.07
CA GLY A 366 10.26 22.04 4.97
C GLY A 366 11.58 22.47 4.31
N PRO A 367 12.64 22.71 5.10
CA PRO A 367 13.95 23.08 4.58
C PRO A 367 14.50 22.02 3.61
N GLU A 368 15.35 22.46 2.69
CA GLU A 368 16.03 21.62 1.71
C GLU A 368 16.70 20.40 2.39
N ILE A 369 16.51 19.22 1.80
CA ILE A 369 17.04 17.96 2.33
C ILE A 369 18.56 17.99 2.21
N ASN A 370 19.28 17.70 3.30
CA ASN A 370 20.72 17.51 3.25
C ASN A 370 21.06 16.13 2.65
N GLN A 371 21.01 16.05 1.31
CA GLN A 371 21.20 14.81 0.56
C GLN A 371 22.54 14.12 0.89
N ALA A 372 23.60 14.90 1.06
CA ALA A 372 24.93 14.38 1.40
C ALA A 372 24.97 13.72 2.79
N ALA A 373 24.30 14.31 3.78
CA ALA A 373 24.17 13.70 5.11
C ALA A 373 23.34 12.41 5.04
N VAL A 374 22.25 12.40 4.26
CA VAL A 374 21.39 11.22 4.07
C VAL A 374 22.17 10.05 3.44
N THR A 375 22.87 10.27 2.34
CA THR A 375 23.61 9.21 1.64
C THR A 375 24.81 8.70 2.43
N ALA A 376 25.50 9.58 3.15
CA ALA A 376 26.60 9.20 4.06
C ALA A 376 26.08 8.36 5.24
N ALA A 377 25.01 8.81 5.90
CA ALA A 377 24.41 8.08 7.02
C ALA A 377 23.85 6.72 6.58
N PHE A 378 23.22 6.65 5.40
CA PHE A 378 22.70 5.40 4.84
C PHE A 378 23.81 4.42 4.51
N SER A 379 24.90 4.90 3.89
CA SER A 379 26.07 4.07 3.56
C SER A 379 26.77 3.50 4.80
N ALA A 380 26.65 4.17 5.96
CA ALA A 380 27.18 3.69 7.23
C ALA A 380 26.33 2.59 7.89
N LEU A 381 25.13 2.30 7.38
CA LEU A 381 24.27 1.25 7.92
C LEU A 381 24.79 -0.16 7.56
N PRO A 382 24.54 -1.16 8.45
CA PRO A 382 24.79 -2.55 8.16
C PRO A 382 24.09 -3.05 6.87
N PRO A 383 24.67 -4.06 6.18
CA PRO A 383 24.11 -4.65 4.95
C PRO A 383 22.61 -4.97 5.00
N HIS A 384 22.12 -5.58 6.10
CA HIS A 384 20.72 -5.95 6.22
C HIS A 384 19.79 -4.75 6.35
N LEU A 385 20.20 -3.68 7.05
CA LEU A 385 19.40 -2.46 7.13
C LEU A 385 19.42 -1.66 5.83
N ARG A 386 20.53 -1.67 5.09
CA ARG A 386 20.56 -1.08 3.73
C ARG A 386 19.59 -1.78 2.79
N ARG A 387 19.51 -3.11 2.82
CA ARG A 387 18.51 -3.87 2.03
C ARG A 387 17.09 -3.60 2.49
N HIS A 388 16.86 -3.55 3.81
CA HIS A 388 15.53 -3.36 4.38
C HIS A 388 14.96 -1.95 4.16
N LEU A 389 15.76 -0.91 4.39
CA LEU A 389 15.32 0.50 4.34
C LEU A 389 15.60 1.17 2.98
N GLY A 390 16.46 0.56 2.17
CA GLY A 390 16.95 1.14 0.92
C GLY A 390 15.87 1.40 -0.12
N PRO A 391 15.02 0.41 -0.49
CA PRO A 391 13.96 0.59 -1.48
C PRO A 391 13.04 1.76 -1.11
N GLY A 392 12.47 1.75 0.10
CA GLY A 392 11.59 2.82 0.56
C GLY A 392 12.27 4.18 0.77
N LEU A 393 13.60 4.24 0.89
CA LEU A 393 14.34 5.50 0.86
C LEU A 393 14.51 6.01 -0.58
N ALA A 394 14.85 5.11 -1.51
CA ALA A 394 15.06 5.45 -2.90
C ALA A 394 13.74 5.89 -3.57
N ASP A 395 12.62 5.21 -3.29
CA ASP A 395 11.27 5.60 -3.75
C ASP A 395 10.99 7.08 -3.49
N ARG A 396 11.32 7.57 -2.29
CA ARG A 396 11.09 8.96 -1.89
C ARG A 396 11.90 9.97 -2.68
N PHE A 397 13.14 9.61 -3.03
CA PHE A 397 13.98 10.46 -3.86
C PHE A 397 13.56 10.39 -5.33
N ILE A 398 13.08 9.24 -5.80
CA ILE A 398 12.48 9.10 -7.14
C ILE A 398 11.22 9.98 -7.23
N ASP A 399 10.32 9.90 -6.25
CA ASP A 399 9.12 10.73 -6.16
C ASP A 399 9.43 12.24 -6.07
N ALA A 400 10.57 12.59 -5.47
CA ALA A 400 11.05 13.96 -5.40
C ALA A 400 11.77 14.44 -6.68
N GLY A 401 11.98 13.56 -7.67
CA GLY A 401 12.72 13.84 -8.90
C GLY A 401 14.25 13.81 -8.75
N GLU A 402 14.78 13.35 -7.62
CA GLU A 402 16.21 13.30 -7.26
C GLU A 402 16.84 11.95 -7.64
N ILE A 403 16.86 11.66 -8.94
CA ILE A 403 17.26 10.35 -9.50
C ILE A 403 18.72 10.00 -9.18
N GLU A 404 19.61 10.99 -9.15
CA GLU A 404 21.03 10.80 -8.81
C GLU A 404 21.20 10.30 -7.37
N VAL A 405 20.42 10.82 -6.43
CA VAL A 405 20.46 10.42 -5.02
C VAL A 405 19.93 9.00 -4.87
N ALA A 406 18.80 8.69 -5.51
CA ALA A 406 18.24 7.35 -5.52
C ALA A 406 19.21 6.31 -6.13
N THR A 407 19.97 6.71 -7.16
CA THR A 407 21.04 5.88 -7.75
C THR A 407 22.18 5.63 -6.75
N GLN A 408 22.59 6.63 -5.96
CA GLN A 408 23.59 6.45 -4.91
C GLN A 408 23.12 5.49 -3.81
N ILE A 409 21.84 5.56 -3.43
CA ILE A 409 21.21 4.63 -2.47
C ILE A 409 21.23 3.22 -3.04
N ARG A 410 20.80 3.01 -4.29
CA ARG A 410 20.87 1.72 -4.98
C ARG A 410 22.28 1.14 -5.00
N ASN A 411 23.28 1.96 -5.35
CA ASN A 411 24.69 1.54 -5.33
C ASN A 411 25.19 1.21 -3.92
N ALA A 412 24.60 1.80 -2.88
CA ALA A 412 24.87 1.42 -1.50
C ALA A 412 24.18 0.11 -1.12
N ILE A 413 23.02 -0.24 -1.68
CA ILE A 413 22.38 -1.55 -1.48
C ILE A 413 23.21 -2.64 -2.17
N ASP A 414 23.57 -2.44 -3.44
CA ASP A 414 24.32 -3.40 -4.27
C ASP A 414 25.68 -3.79 -3.64
N ARG A 415 26.44 -2.80 -3.15
CA ARG A 415 27.71 -3.02 -2.42
C ARG A 415 27.56 -3.87 -1.15
N ALA A 416 26.34 -4.09 -0.65
CA ALA A 416 26.08 -4.94 0.51
C ALA A 416 26.15 -6.44 0.17
N GLY A 417 26.24 -6.81 -1.10
CA GLY A 417 26.40 -8.17 -1.60
C GLY A 417 25.05 -8.88 -1.74
N ALA A 418 24.52 -8.89 -2.96
CA ALA A 418 23.48 -9.82 -3.41
C ALA A 418 23.39 -9.73 -4.94
N ASP A 419 24.15 -10.58 -5.63
CA ASP A 419 23.84 -10.86 -7.04
C ASP A 419 22.43 -11.50 -7.07
N ASP A 420 21.55 -11.02 -7.96
CA ASP A 420 20.18 -11.52 -8.19
C ASP A 420 19.13 -11.30 -7.06
N ASP A 421 19.17 -10.20 -6.31
CA ASP A 421 18.06 -9.81 -5.41
C ASP A 421 16.85 -9.24 -6.20
N PRO A 422 15.67 -9.89 -6.22
CA PRO A 422 14.50 -9.39 -6.95
C PRO A 422 14.04 -7.99 -6.49
N GLY A 423 14.23 -7.66 -5.21
CA GLY A 423 13.91 -6.33 -4.68
C GLY A 423 14.83 -5.24 -5.24
N LEU A 424 16.09 -5.58 -5.53
CA LEU A 424 17.03 -4.68 -6.19
C LEU A 424 16.65 -4.45 -7.66
N ALA A 425 16.17 -5.49 -8.35
CA ALA A 425 15.69 -5.38 -9.72
C ALA A 425 14.41 -4.51 -9.84
N LEU A 426 13.48 -4.60 -8.89
CA LEU A 426 12.33 -3.68 -8.79
C LEU A 426 12.77 -2.22 -8.69
N LEU A 427 13.72 -1.94 -7.80
CA LEU A 427 14.29 -0.60 -7.64
C LEU A 427 15.06 -0.13 -8.87
N GLU A 428 15.87 -1.00 -9.50
CA GLU A 428 16.57 -0.71 -10.75
C GLU A 428 15.57 -0.26 -11.84
N SER A 429 14.46 -0.99 -11.96
CA SER A 429 13.40 -0.66 -12.91
C SER A 429 12.77 0.69 -12.62
N GLN A 430 12.44 1.01 -11.36
CA GLN A 430 11.89 2.31 -10.98
C GLN A 430 12.86 3.46 -11.31
N LEU A 431 14.16 3.27 -11.09
CA LEU A 431 15.18 4.25 -11.46
C LEU A 431 15.22 4.50 -12.97
N GLU A 432 15.12 3.46 -13.79
CA GLU A 432 15.06 3.61 -15.24
C GLU A 432 13.75 4.26 -15.69
N LEU A 433 12.61 3.98 -15.03
CA LEU A 433 11.35 4.72 -15.26
C LEU A 433 11.48 6.20 -14.93
N GLY A 434 12.11 6.53 -13.80
CA GLY A 434 12.39 7.92 -13.41
C GLY A 434 13.29 8.67 -14.41
N LYS A 435 14.14 7.95 -15.15
CA LYS A 435 14.95 8.49 -16.26
C LYS A 435 14.21 8.55 -17.61
N GLY A 436 12.99 8.01 -17.69
CA GLY A 436 12.23 7.87 -18.92
C GLY A 436 12.67 6.70 -19.82
N HIS A 437 13.49 5.77 -19.32
CA HIS A 437 14.02 4.62 -20.05
C HIS A 437 13.15 3.36 -19.87
N VAL A 438 11.92 3.40 -20.36
CA VAL A 438 10.91 2.32 -20.29
C VAL A 438 11.48 0.94 -20.68
N GLY A 439 12.17 0.86 -21.83
CA GLY A 439 12.68 -0.42 -22.32
C GLY A 439 13.76 -1.01 -21.42
N ALA A 440 14.57 -0.17 -20.77
CA ALA A 440 15.55 -0.64 -19.80
C ALA A 440 14.88 -1.09 -18.50
N ALA A 441 13.85 -0.37 -18.06
CA ALA A 441 13.06 -0.72 -16.89
C ALA A 441 12.34 -2.08 -17.04
N GLU A 442 11.83 -2.38 -18.23
CA GLU A 442 11.20 -3.66 -18.54
C GLU A 442 12.21 -4.80 -18.59
N ALA A 443 13.34 -4.58 -19.28
CA ALA A 443 14.40 -5.57 -19.38
C ALA A 443 14.97 -5.96 -18.01
N ALA A 444 15.01 -5.02 -17.06
CA ALA A 444 15.42 -5.29 -15.68
C ALA A 444 14.46 -6.25 -14.93
N LEU A 445 13.18 -6.31 -15.34
CA LEU A 445 12.14 -7.09 -14.68
C LEU A 445 11.76 -8.38 -15.40
N ASP A 446 12.17 -8.60 -16.65
CA ASP A 446 11.82 -9.81 -17.40
C ASP A 446 12.22 -11.10 -16.65
N ASN A 447 13.41 -11.12 -16.02
CA ASN A 447 13.86 -12.27 -15.22
C ASN A 447 13.05 -12.44 -13.92
N VAL A 448 12.63 -11.34 -13.28
CA VAL A 448 11.81 -11.36 -12.06
C VAL A 448 10.38 -11.79 -12.36
N ILE A 449 9.84 -11.40 -13.51
CA ILE A 449 8.52 -11.86 -13.97
C ILE A 449 8.58 -13.35 -14.31
N ALA A 450 9.67 -13.81 -14.93
CA ALA A 450 9.84 -15.20 -15.32
C ALA A 450 10.07 -16.16 -14.14
N SER A 451 10.62 -15.69 -13.01
CA SER A 451 10.95 -16.53 -11.85
C SER A 451 9.72 -17.10 -11.13
N ASN A 452 8.52 -16.50 -11.30
CA ASN A 452 7.29 -16.84 -10.58
C ASN A 452 7.47 -16.92 -9.05
N ASP A 453 8.27 -16.03 -8.49
CA ASP A 453 8.46 -15.87 -7.05
C ASP A 453 7.47 -14.84 -6.46
N SER A 454 7.64 -14.51 -5.18
CA SER A 454 6.76 -13.55 -4.49
C SER A 454 6.80 -12.13 -5.09
N HIS A 455 7.88 -11.75 -5.76
CA HIS A 455 8.07 -10.42 -6.36
C HIS A 455 7.61 -10.37 -7.82
N SER A 456 7.38 -11.51 -8.48
CA SER A 456 6.92 -11.54 -9.89
C SER A 456 5.59 -10.79 -10.10
N SER A 457 4.68 -10.84 -9.12
CA SER A 457 3.40 -10.11 -9.18
C SER A 457 3.59 -8.59 -9.12
N GLU A 458 4.51 -8.13 -8.28
CA GLU A 458 4.85 -6.70 -8.13
C GLU A 458 5.60 -6.19 -9.36
N ALA A 459 6.53 -6.98 -9.89
CA ALA A 459 7.26 -6.68 -11.11
C ALA A 459 6.32 -6.55 -12.31
N LEU A 460 5.36 -7.48 -12.45
CA LEU A 460 4.36 -7.43 -13.51
C LEU A 460 3.49 -6.18 -13.39
N LEU A 461 3.01 -5.87 -12.18
CA LEU A 461 2.23 -4.66 -11.92
C LEU A 461 3.00 -3.40 -12.35
N GLN A 462 4.27 -3.30 -11.98
CA GLN A 462 5.12 -2.15 -12.28
C GLN A 462 5.33 -1.96 -13.79
N VAL A 463 5.65 -3.04 -14.53
CA VAL A 463 5.81 -2.98 -15.99
C VAL A 463 4.51 -2.56 -16.69
N MET A 464 3.39 -3.16 -16.30
CA MET A 464 2.10 -2.82 -16.90
C MET A 464 1.70 -1.37 -16.62
N GLN A 465 1.87 -0.93 -15.38
CA GLN A 465 1.61 0.43 -14.96
C GLN A 465 2.43 1.43 -15.78
N ALA A 466 3.74 1.20 -15.91
CA ALA A 466 4.63 2.06 -16.68
C ALA A 466 4.18 2.22 -18.15
N ARG A 467 3.78 1.13 -18.80
CA ARG A 467 3.25 1.18 -20.17
C ARG A 467 1.95 1.97 -20.26
N ILE A 468 1.03 1.72 -19.34
CA ILE A 468 -0.26 2.41 -19.27
C ILE A 468 -0.07 3.93 -19.11
N ASP A 469 0.84 4.35 -18.22
CA ASP A 469 1.12 5.76 -17.96
C ASP A 469 1.69 6.49 -19.18
N MET A 470 2.34 5.75 -20.08
CA MET A 470 2.86 6.26 -21.35
C MET A 470 1.85 6.15 -22.50
N GLY A 471 0.62 5.73 -22.22
CA GLY A 471 -0.41 5.48 -23.24
C GLY A 471 -0.08 4.32 -24.17
N GLN A 472 0.82 3.41 -23.76
CA GLN A 472 1.20 2.23 -24.54
C GLN A 472 0.45 0.99 -24.04
N PRO A 473 -0.05 0.13 -24.95
CA PRO A 473 -0.70 -1.10 -24.54
C PRO A 473 0.33 -2.07 -23.90
N PRO A 474 0.01 -2.69 -22.76
CA PRO A 474 0.78 -3.80 -22.20
C PRO A 474 0.87 -5.01 -23.15
N ARG A 475 1.88 -5.88 -22.95
CA ARG A 475 2.00 -7.12 -23.74
C ARG A 475 0.79 -8.01 -23.46
N ALA A 476 0.34 -8.75 -24.48
CA ALA A 476 -0.83 -9.62 -24.34
C ALA A 476 -0.63 -10.72 -23.28
N GLU A 477 0.60 -11.21 -23.14
CA GLU A 477 0.99 -12.17 -22.09
C GLU A 477 0.90 -11.54 -20.70
N ASP A 478 1.34 -10.29 -20.53
CA ASP A 478 1.28 -9.59 -19.25
C ASP A 478 -0.17 -9.40 -18.78
N ILE A 479 -1.07 -9.04 -19.69
CA ILE A 479 -2.50 -8.89 -19.39
C ILE A 479 -3.09 -10.22 -18.91
N ALA A 480 -2.79 -11.32 -19.61
CA ALA A 480 -3.27 -12.65 -19.23
C ALA A 480 -2.69 -13.12 -17.88
N ASN A 481 -1.41 -12.84 -17.61
CA ASN A 481 -0.78 -13.15 -16.34
C ASN A 481 -1.38 -12.33 -15.20
N ALA A 482 -1.64 -11.04 -15.41
CA ALA A 482 -2.28 -10.18 -14.42
C ALA A 482 -3.69 -10.68 -14.08
N GLU A 483 -4.50 -11.08 -15.05
CA GLU A 483 -5.82 -11.67 -14.80
C GLU A 483 -5.76 -12.94 -13.95
N ALA A 484 -4.79 -13.81 -14.21
CA ALA A 484 -4.58 -15.01 -13.39
C ALA A 484 -4.21 -14.63 -11.95
N LEU A 485 -3.32 -13.65 -11.78
CA LEU A 485 -2.86 -13.16 -10.47
C LEU A 485 -3.93 -12.41 -9.70
N VAL A 486 -4.90 -11.76 -10.37
CA VAL A 486 -6.08 -11.16 -9.71
C VAL A 486 -6.89 -12.23 -8.96
N PHE A 487 -6.98 -13.44 -9.50
CA PHE A 487 -7.66 -14.55 -8.82
C PHE A 487 -6.87 -15.02 -7.59
N GLU A 488 -5.55 -15.12 -7.70
CA GLU A 488 -4.64 -15.55 -6.63
C GLU A 488 -4.61 -14.55 -5.47
N HIS A 489 -4.46 -13.26 -5.78
CA HIS A 489 -4.35 -12.17 -4.82
C HIS A 489 -5.70 -11.57 -4.40
N ARG A 490 -6.78 -12.35 -4.50
CA ARG A 490 -8.14 -11.86 -4.23
C ARG A 490 -8.28 -11.32 -2.80
N GLY A 491 -8.81 -10.10 -2.69
CA GLY A 491 -9.05 -9.46 -1.40
C GLY A 491 -7.81 -8.78 -0.80
N SER A 492 -6.72 -8.70 -1.56
CA SER A 492 -5.55 -7.89 -1.23
C SER A 492 -5.53 -6.58 -2.04
N GLY A 493 -4.73 -5.60 -1.62
CA GLY A 493 -4.47 -4.38 -2.39
C GLY A 493 -3.81 -4.68 -3.73
N LEU A 494 -2.78 -5.54 -3.72
CA LEU A 494 -2.07 -5.98 -4.93
C LEU A 494 -3.03 -6.58 -5.98
N GLY A 495 -3.99 -7.41 -5.56
CA GLY A 495 -4.99 -7.96 -6.46
C GLY A 495 -5.91 -6.89 -7.07
N ALA A 496 -6.22 -5.81 -6.34
CA ALA A 496 -6.98 -4.68 -6.86
C ALA A 496 -6.16 -3.86 -7.87
N ASP A 497 -4.88 -3.64 -7.59
CA ASP A 497 -3.98 -2.92 -8.50
C ASP A 497 -3.72 -3.71 -9.78
N LEU A 498 -3.53 -5.03 -9.68
CA LEU A 498 -3.43 -5.94 -10.82
C LEU A 498 -4.72 -5.93 -11.67
N ALA A 499 -5.89 -5.89 -11.04
CA ALA A 499 -7.17 -5.79 -11.76
C ALA A 499 -7.26 -4.46 -12.52
N ARG A 500 -6.83 -3.37 -11.87
CA ARG A 500 -6.79 -2.03 -12.46
C ARG A 500 -5.96 -2.01 -13.75
N VAL A 501 -4.72 -2.51 -13.70
CA VAL A 501 -3.83 -2.52 -14.88
C VAL A 501 -4.29 -3.51 -15.95
N ALA A 502 -4.91 -4.63 -15.58
CA ALA A 502 -5.51 -5.55 -16.56
C ALA A 502 -6.67 -4.89 -17.33
N ILE A 503 -7.56 -4.18 -16.63
CA ILE A 503 -8.69 -3.46 -17.23
C ILE A 503 -8.20 -2.38 -18.20
N LEU A 504 -7.27 -1.53 -17.76
CA LEU A 504 -6.71 -0.47 -18.62
C LEU A 504 -5.87 -1.04 -19.76
N GLY A 505 -5.14 -2.14 -19.52
CA GLY A 505 -4.38 -2.82 -20.55
C GLY A 505 -5.25 -3.31 -21.70
N HIS A 506 -6.41 -3.91 -21.38
CA HIS A 506 -7.41 -4.28 -22.40
C HIS A 506 -7.98 -3.06 -23.12
N ALA A 507 -8.31 -1.99 -22.39
CA ALA A 507 -8.84 -0.77 -22.99
C ALA A 507 -7.86 -0.14 -24.00
N LEU A 508 -6.58 -0.02 -23.65
CA LEU A 508 -5.53 0.50 -24.53
C LEU A 508 -5.26 -0.41 -25.74
N LYS A 509 -5.44 -1.72 -25.58
CA LYS A 509 -5.36 -2.69 -26.69
C LYS A 509 -6.59 -2.64 -27.61
N GLY A 510 -7.67 -1.98 -27.18
CA GLY A 510 -8.95 -1.89 -27.88
C GLY A 510 -9.94 -3.03 -27.57
N ASP A 511 -9.64 -3.91 -26.61
CA ASP A 511 -10.57 -4.94 -26.13
C ASP A 511 -11.49 -4.37 -25.04
N TYR A 512 -12.35 -3.43 -25.44
CA TYR A 512 -13.28 -2.76 -24.53
C TYR A 512 -14.30 -3.72 -23.91
N SER A 513 -14.60 -4.84 -24.59
CA SER A 513 -15.52 -5.86 -24.07
C SER A 513 -14.93 -6.60 -22.88
N ALA A 514 -13.67 -7.03 -22.97
CA ALA A 514 -12.96 -7.65 -21.85
C ALA A 514 -12.75 -6.64 -20.71
N ALA A 515 -12.27 -5.43 -21.03
CA ALA A 515 -12.07 -4.37 -20.05
C ALA A 515 -13.34 -4.06 -19.24
N PHE A 516 -14.46 -3.82 -19.93
CA PHE A 516 -15.74 -3.53 -19.28
C PHE A 516 -16.27 -4.71 -18.45
N SER A 517 -16.07 -5.94 -18.95
CA SER A 517 -16.45 -7.15 -18.22
C SER A 517 -15.66 -7.34 -16.93
N LEU A 518 -14.38 -6.99 -16.92
CA LEU A 518 -13.52 -7.04 -15.73
C LEU A 518 -13.88 -5.91 -14.75
N LEU A 519 -14.11 -4.70 -15.27
CA LEU A 519 -14.52 -3.53 -14.48
C LEU A 519 -15.77 -3.81 -13.64
N LEU A 520 -16.76 -4.51 -14.20
CA LEU A 520 -17.99 -4.88 -13.48
C LEU A 520 -17.81 -6.00 -12.46
N ARG A 521 -16.83 -6.90 -12.66
CA ARG A 521 -16.60 -8.07 -11.79
C ARG A 521 -15.70 -7.77 -10.60
N HIS A 522 -14.79 -6.81 -10.75
CA HIS A 522 -13.74 -6.52 -9.78
C HIS A 522 -13.87 -5.08 -9.27
N PRO A 523 -14.78 -4.81 -8.32
CA PRO A 523 -14.81 -3.51 -7.67
C PRO A 523 -13.50 -3.30 -6.90
N VAL A 524 -12.83 -2.18 -7.17
CA VAL A 524 -11.55 -1.82 -6.55
C VAL A 524 -11.71 -0.63 -5.60
N ALA A 525 -10.75 -0.45 -4.69
CA ALA A 525 -10.59 0.83 -4.00
C ALA A 525 -10.28 1.91 -5.04
N GLY A 526 -10.89 3.09 -4.93
CA GLY A 526 -10.74 4.14 -5.96
C GLY A 526 -11.49 3.84 -7.27
N GLN A 527 -12.63 3.14 -7.20
CA GLN A 527 -13.45 2.79 -8.38
C GLN A 527 -13.73 4.00 -9.29
N VAL A 528 -13.94 5.18 -8.73
CA VAL A 528 -14.23 6.42 -9.47
C VAL A 528 -13.05 6.83 -10.35
N GLN A 529 -11.82 6.68 -9.86
CA GLN A 529 -10.60 6.93 -10.62
C GLN A 529 -10.48 5.94 -11.78
N LEU A 530 -10.61 4.64 -11.52
CA LEU A 530 -10.56 3.60 -12.55
C LEU A 530 -11.64 3.79 -13.63
N ASN A 531 -12.86 4.10 -13.19
CA ASN A 531 -13.98 4.46 -14.06
C ASN A 531 -13.62 5.63 -14.98
N SER A 532 -12.96 6.65 -14.42
CA SER A 532 -12.55 7.86 -15.13
C SER A 532 -11.44 7.61 -16.13
N GLU A 533 -10.47 6.76 -15.80
CA GLU A 533 -9.39 6.36 -16.70
C GLU A 533 -9.92 5.51 -17.86
N PHE A 534 -10.80 4.55 -17.58
CA PHE A 534 -11.46 3.74 -18.60
C PHE A 534 -12.34 4.60 -19.52
N ALA A 535 -13.12 5.52 -18.96
CA ALA A 535 -13.95 6.46 -19.73
C ALA A 535 -13.12 7.40 -20.61
N ARG A 536 -11.95 7.83 -20.13
CA ARG A 536 -10.99 8.62 -20.92
C ARG A 536 -10.45 7.79 -22.09
N ALA A 537 -10.00 6.56 -21.84
CA ALA A 537 -9.52 5.66 -22.91
C ALA A 537 -10.60 5.42 -23.98
N LEU A 538 -11.86 5.22 -23.57
CA LEU A 538 -12.99 5.14 -24.50
C LEU A 538 -13.17 6.43 -25.31
N SER A 539 -13.11 7.58 -24.64
CA SER A 539 -13.35 8.88 -25.26
C SER A 539 -12.23 9.33 -26.20
N GLU A 540 -11.01 8.86 -26.01
CA GLU A 540 -9.85 9.25 -26.82
C GLU A 540 -9.57 8.26 -27.96
N HIS A 541 -9.77 6.96 -27.72
CA HIS A 541 -9.24 5.92 -28.61
C HIS A 541 -10.27 4.94 -29.16
N ALA A 542 -11.48 4.85 -28.59
CA ALA A 542 -12.46 3.88 -29.08
C ALA A 542 -13.01 4.27 -30.45
N PRO A 543 -13.31 3.31 -31.34
CA PRO A 543 -14.17 3.54 -32.48
C PRO A 543 -15.57 3.97 -32.03
N ASP A 544 -16.29 4.73 -32.86
CA ASP A 544 -17.58 5.32 -32.47
C ASP A 544 -18.63 4.30 -32.03
N ALA A 545 -18.68 3.14 -32.68
CA ALA A 545 -19.60 2.06 -32.30
C ALA A 545 -19.30 1.50 -30.91
N ASP A 546 -18.02 1.31 -30.58
CA ASP A 546 -17.59 0.83 -29.26
C ASP A 546 -17.78 1.89 -28.20
N PHE A 547 -17.43 3.15 -28.50
CA PHE A 547 -17.70 4.29 -27.63
C PHE A 547 -19.20 4.34 -27.27
N LEU A 548 -20.09 4.38 -28.26
CA LEU A 548 -21.53 4.42 -28.01
C LEU A 548 -22.01 3.22 -27.21
N ARG A 549 -21.52 2.01 -27.50
CA ARG A 549 -21.91 0.80 -26.77
C ARG A 549 -21.49 0.85 -25.30
N PHE A 550 -20.22 1.13 -25.02
CA PHE A 550 -19.68 1.02 -23.66
C PHE A 550 -19.93 2.28 -22.84
N ALA A 551 -19.84 3.47 -23.42
CA ALA A 551 -20.15 4.71 -22.69
C ALA A 551 -21.63 4.78 -22.30
N THR A 552 -22.56 4.31 -23.14
CA THR A 552 -23.98 4.24 -22.73
C THR A 552 -24.21 3.20 -21.64
N ALA A 553 -23.53 2.05 -21.70
CA ALA A 553 -23.59 1.05 -20.63
C ALA A 553 -23.04 1.61 -19.31
N LEU A 554 -21.98 2.42 -19.39
CA LEU A 554 -21.35 3.11 -18.26
C LEU A 554 -22.30 4.10 -17.58
N VAL A 555 -22.94 4.97 -18.37
CA VAL A 555 -23.85 6.01 -17.88
C VAL A 555 -25.11 5.42 -17.23
N ASN A 556 -25.55 4.26 -17.71
CA ASN A 556 -26.72 3.57 -17.16
C ASN A 556 -26.38 2.60 -16.00
N ALA A 557 -25.10 2.44 -15.65
CA ALA A 557 -24.71 1.56 -14.55
C ALA A 557 -25.02 2.22 -13.19
N PRO A 558 -25.78 1.55 -12.30
CA PRO A 558 -26.14 2.12 -11.00
C PRO A 558 -24.91 2.29 -10.10
N GLY A 559 -24.76 3.47 -9.50
CA GLY A 559 -23.65 3.77 -8.59
C GLY A 559 -22.33 4.07 -9.29
N PHE A 560 -22.35 4.26 -10.61
CA PHE A 560 -21.19 4.70 -11.36
C PHE A 560 -20.93 6.19 -11.09
N SER A 561 -19.67 6.61 -11.15
CA SER A 561 -19.28 8.01 -11.00
C SER A 561 -17.96 8.25 -11.70
N LEU A 562 -17.83 9.45 -12.26
CA LEU A 562 -16.67 9.92 -13.01
C LEU A 562 -16.12 11.20 -12.37
N LEU A 563 -14.82 11.40 -12.51
CA LEU A 563 -14.17 12.68 -12.29
C LEU A 563 -14.60 13.67 -13.37
N GLU A 564 -14.59 14.96 -13.03
CA GLU A 564 -15.09 16.05 -13.87
C GLU A 564 -14.48 16.07 -15.27
N ASP A 565 -13.16 15.92 -15.38
CA ASP A 565 -12.46 15.95 -16.67
C ASP A 565 -12.87 14.77 -17.57
N SER A 566 -12.95 13.56 -17.02
CA SER A 566 -13.38 12.38 -17.78
C SER A 566 -14.85 12.45 -18.15
N ALA A 567 -15.71 12.96 -17.25
CA ALA A 567 -17.13 13.17 -17.55
C ALA A 567 -17.30 14.17 -18.70
N LYS A 568 -16.52 15.25 -18.70
CA LYS A 568 -16.49 16.24 -19.78
C LYS A 568 -16.04 15.62 -21.10
N ALA A 569 -14.99 14.81 -21.12
CA ALA A 569 -14.52 14.15 -22.34
C ALA A 569 -15.59 13.23 -22.95
N VAL A 570 -16.28 12.45 -22.13
CA VAL A 570 -17.39 11.59 -22.60
C VAL A 570 -18.57 12.45 -23.08
N PHE A 571 -18.89 13.53 -22.38
CA PHE A 571 -19.95 14.47 -22.76
C PHE A 571 -19.70 15.07 -24.14
N GLU A 572 -18.50 15.65 -24.35
CA GLU A 572 -18.10 16.27 -25.62
C GLU A 572 -18.18 15.25 -26.76
N ARG A 573 -17.70 14.02 -26.54
CA ARG A 573 -17.74 12.98 -27.57
C ARG A 573 -19.16 12.52 -27.91
N PHE A 574 -20.09 12.46 -26.96
CA PHE A 574 -21.50 12.19 -27.28
C PHE A 574 -22.14 13.33 -28.09
N VAL A 575 -21.83 14.58 -27.78
CA VAL A 575 -22.34 15.74 -28.54
C VAL A 575 -21.82 15.70 -29.98
N ASP A 576 -20.52 15.45 -30.17
CA ASP A 576 -19.90 15.37 -31.48
C ASP A 576 -20.49 14.26 -32.36
N LEU A 577 -20.88 13.13 -31.74
CA LEU A 577 -21.56 12.02 -32.42
C LEU A 577 -23.06 12.25 -32.63
N GLY A 578 -23.63 13.38 -32.17
CA GLY A 578 -25.03 13.73 -32.37
C GLY A 578 -26.00 13.17 -31.33
N PHE A 579 -25.53 12.84 -30.12
CA PHE A 579 -26.34 12.27 -29.04
C PHE A 579 -26.42 13.16 -27.78
N PRO A 580 -27.01 14.38 -27.87
CA PRO A 580 -27.04 15.33 -26.76
C PRO A 580 -27.87 14.85 -25.54
N GLU A 581 -28.88 14.00 -25.74
CA GLU A 581 -29.65 13.42 -24.64
C GLU A 581 -28.80 12.48 -23.78
N LEU A 582 -27.95 11.66 -24.43
CA LEU A 582 -27.00 10.78 -23.74
C LEU A 582 -25.89 11.60 -23.06
N ALA A 583 -25.45 12.69 -23.68
CA ALA A 583 -24.51 13.63 -23.07
C ALA A 583 -25.08 14.22 -21.77
N GLY A 584 -26.35 14.66 -21.77
CA GLY A 584 -27.02 15.19 -20.58
C GLY A 584 -27.06 14.22 -19.40
N ALA A 585 -27.18 12.91 -19.65
CA ALA A 585 -27.21 11.89 -18.60
C ALA A 585 -25.88 11.78 -17.82
N ILE A 586 -24.75 12.16 -18.42
CA ILE A 586 -23.43 12.15 -17.76
C ILE A 586 -23.32 13.23 -16.68
N SER A 587 -24.03 14.34 -16.83
CA SER A 587 -23.97 15.45 -15.86
C SER A 587 -24.47 15.03 -14.47
N GLY A 588 -25.28 13.97 -14.38
CA GLY A 588 -25.72 13.37 -13.11
C GLY A 588 -24.74 12.36 -12.48
N GLN A 589 -23.65 12.02 -13.17
CA GLN A 589 -22.67 11.00 -12.79
C GLN A 589 -21.30 11.60 -12.40
N VAL A 590 -21.23 12.92 -12.17
CA VAL A 590 -19.99 13.63 -11.83
C VAL A 590 -19.80 13.65 -10.31
N GLN A 591 -18.64 13.19 -9.86
CA GLN A 591 -18.22 13.39 -8.47
C GLN A 591 -17.33 14.62 -8.37
N ALA A 592 -17.72 15.58 -7.52
CA ALA A 592 -16.88 16.74 -7.22
C ALA A 592 -15.54 16.25 -6.62
N GLY A 593 -14.44 16.60 -7.27
CA GLY A 593 -13.12 16.10 -6.90
C GLY A 593 -12.73 16.53 -5.48
N ALA A 594 -12.51 15.56 -4.59
CA ALA A 594 -11.53 15.75 -3.52
C ALA A 594 -10.15 15.70 -4.19
N GLN A 595 -9.32 16.71 -3.96
CA GLN A 595 -7.94 16.75 -4.45
C GLN A 595 -7.20 15.47 -4.02
N GLY A 596 -7.03 14.54 -4.95
CA GLY A 596 -6.12 13.41 -4.79
C GLY A 596 -4.67 13.89 -4.91
N PRO A 597 -3.69 13.15 -4.35
CA PRO A 597 -2.29 13.50 -4.50
C PRO A 597 -1.93 13.55 -5.99
N ASP A 598 -1.48 14.72 -6.42
CA ASP A 598 -1.08 15.03 -7.78
C ASP A 598 0.23 14.31 -8.11
N HIS A 599 0.13 13.10 -8.67
CA HIS A 599 1.28 12.37 -9.22
C HIS A 599 1.74 12.91 -10.59
N THR A 600 1.22 14.06 -11.05
CA THR A 600 1.61 14.66 -12.34
C THR A 600 2.57 15.85 -12.23
N GLN A 601 3.04 16.21 -11.04
CA GLN A 601 4.02 17.31 -10.88
C GLN A 601 5.48 16.95 -11.26
N GLY A 602 5.79 15.70 -11.59
CA GLY A 602 7.16 15.27 -11.94
C GLY A 602 7.64 15.61 -13.36
N LEU A 603 6.76 16.04 -14.29
CA LEU A 603 7.13 16.14 -15.72
C LEU A 603 6.95 17.54 -16.34
N GLN A 604 6.55 18.56 -15.58
CA GLN A 604 6.34 19.92 -16.14
C GLN A 604 7.55 20.87 -15.98
N ASN A 605 8.61 20.48 -15.25
CA ASN A 605 9.79 21.33 -15.04
C ASN A 605 10.97 21.05 -15.98
N ALA A 606 10.71 20.56 -17.20
CA ALA A 606 11.72 20.37 -18.23
C ALA A 606 11.33 21.03 -19.58
N SER A 607 10.83 22.27 -19.53
CA SER A 607 10.69 23.11 -20.74
C SER A 607 10.78 24.62 -20.44
N GLY A 608 11.76 25.02 -19.62
CA GLY A 608 12.14 26.42 -19.41
C GLY A 608 13.12 26.94 -20.47
N GLY A 609 12.72 26.94 -21.75
CA GLY A 609 13.48 27.52 -22.85
C GLY A 609 12.97 28.92 -23.23
N SER A 610 13.72 29.95 -22.83
CA SER A 610 13.51 31.38 -23.13
C SER A 610 12.97 31.70 -24.53
N VAL A 611 11.78 32.30 -24.62
CA VAL A 611 11.37 33.11 -25.78
C VAL A 611 10.79 34.45 -25.33
N ALA A 612 11.36 35.51 -25.91
CA ALA A 612 11.10 36.90 -25.61
C ALA A 612 9.70 37.37 -26.07
N LYS A 613 9.13 38.27 -25.25
CA LYS A 613 7.85 38.98 -25.45
C LYS A 613 7.96 40.11 -26.49
N PRO A 614 6.96 40.29 -27.38
CA PRO A 614 6.66 41.59 -27.99
C PRO A 614 5.31 42.18 -27.49
N PRO A 615 5.06 43.49 -27.72
CA PRO A 615 4.06 44.31 -27.00
C PRO A 615 2.66 44.31 -27.66
N PRO A 616 1.62 44.93 -27.04
CA PRO A 616 0.23 44.74 -27.43
C PRO A 616 -0.19 45.75 -28.51
N ASP A 617 -1.05 45.31 -29.43
CA ASP A 617 -1.84 46.21 -30.27
C ASP A 617 -3.33 45.87 -30.17
N HIS A 618 -4.09 46.95 -29.95
CA HIS A 618 -5.55 47.02 -29.94
C HIS A 618 -6.11 46.77 -31.34
N VAL A 619 -7.18 45.96 -31.49
CA VAL A 619 -8.31 46.29 -32.38
C VAL A 619 -9.61 45.68 -31.85
N GLU A 620 -10.65 46.49 -32.03
CA GLU A 620 -12.06 46.46 -31.63
C GLU A 620 -12.89 45.20 -31.94
N ARG A 621 -13.89 44.98 -31.06
CA ARG A 621 -15.12 44.22 -31.33
C ARG A 621 -16.01 44.98 -32.32
N PRO A 622 -16.85 44.28 -33.10
CA PRO A 622 -18.17 44.80 -33.41
C PRO A 622 -19.30 43.91 -32.89
N HIS A 623 -20.39 44.61 -32.60
CA HIS A 623 -21.64 44.16 -32.01
C HIS A 623 -22.51 43.31 -32.93
N ALA A 624 -23.43 42.61 -32.25
CA ALA A 624 -24.60 41.89 -32.72
C ALA A 624 -25.37 42.50 -33.90
N LEU A 625 -25.95 41.62 -34.71
CA LEU A 625 -27.13 41.89 -35.51
C LEU A 625 -28.15 40.79 -35.26
N ASP A 626 -29.30 41.22 -34.73
CA ASP A 626 -30.55 40.49 -34.64
C ASP A 626 -31.05 40.10 -36.04
N ALA A 627 -31.58 38.88 -36.16
CA ALA A 627 -32.46 38.49 -37.25
C ALA A 627 -33.53 37.54 -36.71
N GLU A 628 -34.70 38.09 -36.43
CA GLU A 628 -35.98 37.36 -36.42
C GLU A 628 -36.45 37.08 -37.85
N VAL A 629 -37.46 36.19 -37.96
CA VAL A 629 -38.28 35.80 -39.14
C VAL A 629 -37.76 34.50 -39.79
N GLU A 630 -38.52 33.42 -40.01
CA GLU A 630 -39.96 33.21 -40.25
C GLU A 630 -40.34 31.75 -39.93
N ARG A 631 -41.57 31.51 -39.49
CA ARG A 631 -42.20 30.18 -39.53
C ARG A 631 -42.79 29.98 -40.92
N ASP A 632 -42.47 28.86 -41.56
CA ASP A 632 -43.24 28.34 -42.70
C ASP A 632 -43.53 26.85 -42.47
N ASP A 633 -44.77 26.45 -42.79
CA ASP A 633 -45.40 25.19 -42.43
C ASP A 633 -45.25 24.10 -43.52
N ALA A 634 -44.97 22.86 -43.06
CA ALA A 634 -45.29 21.52 -43.62
C ALA A 634 -44.40 20.87 -44.72
N PRO A 635 -44.41 19.51 -44.90
CA PRO A 635 -44.83 18.42 -44.02
C PRO A 635 -43.79 17.27 -43.85
N GLY A 636 -43.77 16.64 -42.67
CA GLY A 636 -43.47 15.21 -42.52
C GLY A 636 -42.01 14.77 -42.42
N GLU A 637 -41.30 15.13 -41.35
CA GLU A 637 -40.15 14.35 -40.88
C GLU A 637 -40.56 13.49 -39.68
N ILE A 638 -40.44 12.17 -39.87
CA ILE A 638 -40.71 11.17 -38.83
C ILE A 638 -39.64 11.33 -37.75
N ARG A 639 -40.00 12.02 -36.66
CA ARG A 639 -39.27 11.93 -35.39
C ARG A 639 -39.38 10.50 -34.89
N PRO A 640 -38.28 9.75 -34.69
CA PRO A 640 -38.37 8.50 -33.97
C PRO A 640 -38.74 8.85 -32.52
N SER A 641 -39.97 8.54 -32.12
CA SER A 641 -40.34 8.60 -30.71
C SER A 641 -39.54 7.54 -29.96
N LEU A 642 -39.34 7.72 -28.66
CA LEU A 642 -38.73 6.72 -27.77
C LEU A 642 -39.36 5.33 -27.99
N ALA A 643 -40.66 5.27 -28.29
CA ALA A 643 -41.39 4.05 -28.64
C ALA A 643 -40.91 3.40 -29.96
N GLY A 644 -40.49 4.18 -30.95
CA GLY A 644 -39.88 3.68 -32.19
C GLY A 644 -38.49 3.07 -32.00
N ALA A 645 -37.69 3.63 -31.07
CA ALA A 645 -36.41 3.05 -30.68
C ALA A 645 -36.59 1.75 -29.88
N TYR A 646 -37.58 1.69 -28.96
CA TYR A 646 -37.96 0.46 -28.27
C TYR A 646 -38.49 -0.61 -29.24
N ALA A 647 -39.29 -0.23 -30.24
CA ALA A 647 -39.81 -1.17 -31.24
C ALA A 647 -38.69 -1.77 -32.11
N LEU A 648 -37.64 -1.01 -32.43
CA LEU A 648 -36.46 -1.49 -33.15
C LEU A 648 -35.58 -2.42 -32.29
N LEU A 649 -35.47 -2.15 -31.00
CA LEU A 649 -34.77 -3.03 -30.05
C LEU A 649 -35.53 -4.35 -29.85
N GLU A 650 -36.85 -4.32 -29.70
CA GLU A 650 -37.70 -5.51 -29.63
C GLU A 650 -37.68 -6.31 -30.95
N GLN A 651 -37.70 -5.64 -32.11
CA GLN A 651 -37.51 -6.30 -33.40
C GLN A 651 -36.14 -6.97 -33.50
N SER A 652 -35.07 -6.32 -33.01
CA SER A 652 -33.73 -6.92 -33.02
C SER A 652 -33.62 -8.15 -32.10
N ALA A 653 -34.33 -8.13 -30.96
CA ALA A 653 -34.43 -9.27 -30.04
C ALA A 653 -35.26 -10.41 -30.64
N ALA A 654 -36.36 -10.11 -31.32
CA ALA A 654 -37.19 -11.08 -32.03
C ALA A 654 -36.45 -11.70 -33.23
N ILE A 655 -35.64 -10.92 -33.96
CA ILE A 655 -34.80 -11.40 -35.06
C ILE A 655 -33.66 -12.29 -34.53
N ARG A 656 -33.06 -11.97 -33.37
CA ARG A 656 -32.10 -12.88 -32.71
C ARG A 656 -32.75 -14.17 -32.25
N ALA A 657 -33.92 -14.12 -31.61
CA ALA A 657 -34.64 -15.31 -31.18
C ALA A 657 -35.08 -16.19 -32.37
N ALA A 658 -35.44 -15.58 -33.50
CA ALA A 658 -35.75 -16.30 -34.73
C ALA A 658 -34.50 -16.90 -35.41
N ALA A 659 -33.35 -16.22 -35.34
CA ALA A 659 -32.07 -16.73 -35.83
C ALA A 659 -31.54 -17.89 -34.97
N ASP A 660 -31.62 -17.77 -33.64
CA ASP A 660 -31.23 -18.83 -32.70
C ASP A 660 -32.17 -20.05 -32.82
N GLY A 661 -33.46 -19.81 -33.05
CA GLY A 661 -34.44 -20.87 -33.33
C GLY A 661 -34.20 -21.57 -34.68
N ALA A 662 -33.76 -20.84 -35.72
CA ALA A 662 -33.42 -21.43 -37.01
C ALA A 662 -32.11 -22.25 -36.98
N LEU A 663 -31.12 -21.81 -36.20
CA LEU A 663 -29.86 -22.53 -35.97
C LEU A 663 -30.05 -23.80 -35.13
N ALA A 664 -30.99 -23.80 -34.16
CA ALA A 664 -31.32 -24.98 -33.37
C ALA A 664 -32.09 -26.06 -34.16
N ILE A 665 -32.80 -25.69 -35.24
CA ILE A 665 -33.52 -26.64 -36.11
C ILE A 665 -32.56 -27.32 -37.09
N THR A 666 -31.45 -26.68 -37.47
CA THR A 666 -30.46 -27.26 -38.40
C THR A 666 -29.53 -28.28 -37.76
N ASP A 667 -29.35 -28.26 -36.44
CA ASP A 667 -28.47 -29.21 -35.73
C ASP A 667 -29.17 -30.52 -35.29
N SER A 668 -30.50 -30.64 -35.44
CA SER A 668 -31.23 -31.86 -35.03
C SER A 668 -31.56 -32.85 -36.16
N GLU A 669 -31.19 -32.58 -37.42
CA GLU A 669 -31.55 -33.43 -38.58
C GLU A 669 -30.36 -34.10 -39.29
N VAL A 670 -29.14 -34.07 -38.74
CA VAL A 670 -27.99 -34.79 -39.33
C VAL A 670 -27.26 -35.64 -38.28
N SER A 671 -27.88 -36.75 -37.89
CA SER A 671 -27.12 -37.96 -37.50
C SER A 671 -27.96 -39.24 -37.58
N SER A 672 -27.58 -40.09 -38.55
CA SER A 672 -27.89 -41.53 -38.75
C SER A 672 -29.20 -41.92 -39.46
N PRO A 673 -29.23 -43.00 -40.29
CA PRO A 673 -28.24 -44.09 -40.41
C PRO A 673 -27.78 -44.47 -41.85
N GLU A 674 -26.57 -45.02 -41.98
CA GLU A 674 -26.24 -46.31 -42.63
C GLU A 674 -24.84 -46.80 -42.20
#